data_AF-A0A1I0WBV6-F1
#
_entry.id   AF-A0A1I0WBV6-F1
#
_cell.length_a   1.000
_cell.length_b   1.000
_cell.length_c   1.000
_cell.angle_alpha   90.00
_cell.angle_beta   90.00
_cell.angle_gamma   90.00
#
_symmetry.space_group_name_H-M   'P 1'
#
loop_
_entity.id
_entity.type
_entity.pdbx_description
1 polymer ?
#
loop_
_entity_poly.entity_id
_entity_poly.type
_entity_poly.pdbx_seq_one_letter_code
_entity_poly.pdbx_strand_id
1 'polypeptide(L)'
;MKRPQKLAIGAALVMVVTFNSHVSASDTDYVYFNGQKFIEFEFFNEGEFGSEYTLPELLREGTKSATSYWSGILGPRSKFSSPWQIFVKTQANFQNAGALTYSLKGQKVITDNYPALMMQNGKKLNAYDMKKLAGIRIPDNLSEEEQFKWMENNIENNAPGGDAGLSLVLIGQHSGAERTGAQAKDGWWVDADTILPTNEQAADFVGTFRHELGHALGIIIARKTCDWDGNVTEKDVPYGEGKNAKVLYKFADDITDKNSWSLHLVDKNGNHAQPGMMIVTTDGFNIIKKNKPGAVQKDYFIVDDGDFAYFVGNHVTDALAGAKFNGVSGVPVNAWESGDIFEGSHLQTAGMMSHRQYSNYTSFMEAELAVMQDLGYAIDRKAYFGYSVYGNNQTLNNTHGFSARNAAGTAYTSAYSEVPLGIGLHVYGAGNTITQSANILTKGTGAAGIRVDGEKNTINVPQSTEIHADGKNGKGVLFAYGRNQNLNLAGKVTASGSGGNAVEFNFGSSSNGADDEYRGSYIRYERKVDSKTGNITKGTNLTLNAMDNNTYNASANELMGEMITNFNLSGKITGGENAIYIGRNAFVKNINIENGAEIKGNIKSEWKHFSKDYGFGDEETGTSIIEPLRIQYNGKTYVYNQYIPDLVTNLNFNGDINYSGNITGADNMKVNVTGGKLTYGGTADVVNVKVEEDAYLYGGTFTVHDMTSKLATGFTTSETGKLINHGTIGAASADTNQVINGNLESDGTLEAYAGGQKGRIVVSETANVNYSTVSASHALPGESFTVLTAGTVNGNLANPAGKPYKATGMLSTTGEIKNNMIEVTTQAANNLGEMTAPQAEVYEAMDAMQKSLVGDDRRAEMRPLYSLNANDAMHALTQISASAGPQMISTVQQSTLASRVISDRLRTVFSMRPVEITVPVNHLADSDKADDGIKMSMELPMAQDNNAWVKFTKNWGDLKGEASYHGTAISGGYDRRINDNWRGGVFLSYQTMGLGTESCSANIYDTRFGVYAGYHKNAADAFIYADYGWVRNKLHRGIGMLGLGAEAKYNANLIEIGGEYKYDLHASDGKIWHVSPYAGLQFSWMKQNAYKENGAGIFNQHVAGMNNTYVAGQLGLELKRYLQRGNYGLRLGVKHAFAGADPELSFRYEGYDGKSYTLRNSQDKTHFLFSLWGETEFVKGWFLSGEAQLQKGAHDKDISASVQFKRVW
;
A
#
# COMPACT_ATOMS: atom_id res chain seq x y z
N MET A 1 -25.52 28.76 -12.11
CA MET A 1 -26.56 28.54 -11.07
C MET A 1 -26.21 29.39 -9.86
N LYS A 2 -27.12 30.28 -9.44
CA LYS A 2 -26.92 31.28 -8.39
C LYS A 2 -27.27 30.70 -7.02
N ARG A 3 -26.39 30.85 -6.01
CA ARG A 3 -26.69 30.76 -4.57
C ARG A 3 -26.30 32.09 -3.92
N PRO A 4 -27.14 32.70 -3.06
CA PRO A 4 -26.85 34.01 -2.50
C PRO A 4 -26.07 33.94 -1.18
N GLN A 5 -25.19 34.93 -1.02
CA GLN A 5 -24.55 35.37 0.22
C GLN A 5 -25.52 36.17 1.09
N LYS A 6 -25.33 36.07 2.42
CA LYS A 6 -25.62 37.02 3.53
C LYS A 6 -25.90 36.16 4.79
N LEU A 7 -25.45 36.47 6.01
CA LEU A 7 -25.14 37.76 6.62
C LEU A 7 -24.31 37.52 7.89
N ALA A 8 -23.16 38.18 8.02
CA ALA A 8 -22.51 38.50 9.28
C ALA A 8 -22.63 40.03 9.43
N ILE A 9 -23.19 40.50 10.55
CA ILE A 9 -23.06 41.83 11.17
C ILE A 9 -23.86 41.74 12.47
N GLY A 10 -23.19 41.96 13.60
CA GLY A 10 -23.80 41.91 14.92
C GLY A 10 -22.81 42.17 16.05
N ALA A 11 -21.92 43.15 15.89
CA ALA A 11 -21.15 43.74 16.98
C ALA A 11 -21.23 45.26 16.84
N ALA A 12 -21.30 45.95 17.98
CA ALA A 12 -21.43 47.41 18.18
C ALA A 12 -22.86 47.97 18.24
N LEU A 13 -23.56 47.69 19.35
CA LEU A 13 -24.37 48.71 20.04
C LEU A 13 -24.78 48.16 21.41
N VAL A 14 -24.03 48.52 22.46
CA VAL A 14 -24.47 49.04 23.77
C VAL A 14 -23.19 49.22 24.58
N MET A 15 -22.70 50.46 24.65
CA MET A 15 -21.70 50.87 25.62
C MET A 15 -22.41 51.76 26.64
N VAL A 16 -22.12 51.50 27.91
CA VAL A 16 -22.30 52.36 29.10
C VAL A 16 -23.72 52.50 29.67
N VAL A 17 -24.03 51.61 30.62
CA VAL A 17 -24.47 52.07 31.95
C VAL A 17 -23.62 51.34 32.99
N THR A 18 -22.69 52.09 33.57
CA THR A 18 -21.95 51.74 34.78
C THR A 18 -22.92 51.64 35.96
N PHE A 19 -23.20 50.41 36.39
CA PHE A 19 -23.56 50.14 37.78
C PHE A 19 -22.43 49.32 38.39
N ASN A 20 -21.76 49.91 39.39
CA ASN A 20 -20.93 49.17 40.33
C ASN A 20 -21.83 48.13 41.01
N SER A 21 -21.68 46.87 40.62
CA SER A 21 -22.19 45.73 41.38
C SER A 21 -21.12 44.65 41.38
N HIS A 22 -20.52 44.46 42.55
CA HIS A 22 -19.71 43.33 43.02
C HIS A 22 -19.00 42.45 41.96
N VAL A 23 -17.66 42.54 42.00
CA VAL A 23 -16.70 41.50 41.57
C VAL A 23 -17.31 40.11 41.71
N SER A 24 -17.53 39.44 40.58
CA SER A 24 -18.01 38.05 40.56
C SER A 24 -16.91 37.16 41.12
N ALA A 25 -17.28 36.38 42.14
CA ALA A 25 -16.51 35.29 42.70
C ALA A 25 -16.12 34.27 41.61
N SER A 26 -14.98 33.59 41.81
CA SER A 26 -14.52 32.35 41.17
C SER A 26 -15.50 31.60 40.24
N ASP A 27 -15.01 31.18 39.08
CA ASP A 27 -15.80 30.47 38.06
C ASP A 27 -15.71 28.95 38.25
N THR A 28 -16.85 28.30 38.47
CA THR A 28 -16.95 26.84 38.54
C THR A 28 -17.15 26.25 37.14
N ASP A 29 -16.37 25.23 36.77
CA ASP A 29 -16.54 24.48 35.51
C ASP A 29 -16.50 22.96 35.75
N TYR A 30 -16.83 22.16 34.75
CA TYR A 30 -17.00 20.72 34.86
C TYR A 30 -16.45 19.96 33.65
N VAL A 31 -15.84 18.80 33.92
CA VAL A 31 -15.60 17.77 32.92
C VAL A 31 -16.55 16.61 33.18
N TYR A 32 -17.25 16.18 32.12
CA TYR A 32 -18.25 15.13 32.19
C TYR A 32 -17.70 13.81 31.65
N PHE A 33 -18.15 12.71 32.25
CA PHE A 33 -17.96 11.36 31.71
C PHE A 33 -19.34 10.68 31.63
N ASN A 34 -19.73 10.20 30.44
CA ASN A 34 -21.05 9.61 30.18
C ASN A 34 -22.24 10.43 30.72
N GLY A 35 -22.16 11.77 30.60
CA GLY A 35 -23.20 12.69 31.03
C GLY A 35 -23.26 12.95 32.55
N GLN A 36 -22.38 12.35 33.34
CA GLN A 36 -22.22 12.60 34.78
C GLN A 36 -21.06 13.56 35.03
N LYS A 37 -21.20 14.46 36.02
CA LYS A 37 -20.10 15.31 36.47
C LYS A 37 -19.00 14.41 37.05
N PHE A 38 -17.85 14.37 36.38
CA PHE A 38 -16.72 13.54 36.79
C PHE A 38 -15.71 14.38 37.56
N ILE A 39 -15.42 15.59 37.07
CA ILE A 39 -14.52 16.55 37.72
C ILE A 39 -15.22 17.91 37.82
N GLU A 40 -15.01 18.57 38.94
CA GLU A 40 -15.47 19.93 39.23
C GLU A 40 -14.25 20.81 39.45
N PHE A 41 -14.14 21.87 38.65
CA PHE A 41 -13.09 22.87 38.74
C PHE A 41 -13.59 24.12 39.44
N GLU A 42 -12.75 24.70 40.30
CA GLU A 42 -12.89 26.10 40.72
C GLU A 42 -11.64 26.88 40.29
N PHE A 43 -11.82 27.86 39.39
CA PHE A 43 -10.73 28.75 38.97
C PHE A 43 -10.77 30.03 39.79
N PHE A 44 -9.76 30.23 40.64
CA PHE A 44 -9.64 31.46 41.42
C PHE A 44 -9.09 32.59 40.57
N ASN A 45 -9.77 33.73 40.61
CA ASN A 45 -9.30 34.94 39.95
C ASN A 45 -8.19 35.61 40.76
N GLU A 46 -7.52 36.60 40.16
CA GLU A 46 -6.47 37.36 40.85
C GLU A 46 -6.96 37.93 42.20
N GLY A 47 -6.19 37.67 43.25
CA GLY A 47 -6.49 38.10 44.62
C GLY A 47 -7.48 37.21 45.37
N GLU A 48 -7.90 36.07 44.82
CA GLU A 48 -8.73 35.05 45.49
C GLU A 48 -7.86 33.85 45.90
N PHE A 49 -7.95 33.40 47.16
CA PHE A 49 -7.20 32.28 47.73
C PHE A 49 -5.68 32.26 47.43
N GLY A 50 -5.09 33.46 47.32
CA GLY A 50 -3.67 33.64 47.03
C GLY A 50 -3.28 33.50 45.56
N SER A 51 -4.24 33.42 44.63
CA SER A 51 -3.96 33.50 43.19
C SER A 51 -3.40 34.88 42.81
N GLU A 52 -2.29 34.91 42.10
CA GLU A 52 -1.57 36.15 41.77
C GLU A 52 -1.92 36.70 40.39
N TYR A 53 -2.59 35.92 39.53
CA TYR A 53 -3.10 36.40 38.25
C TYR A 53 -4.35 35.62 37.81
N THR A 54 -5.16 36.17 36.92
CA THR A 54 -6.33 35.44 36.39
C THR A 54 -5.92 34.50 35.25
N LEU A 55 -6.17 33.19 35.38
CA LEU A 55 -5.80 32.21 34.35
C LEU A 55 -6.52 32.54 33.01
N PRO A 56 -5.78 32.76 31.90
CA PRO A 56 -6.38 33.08 30.61
C PRO A 56 -7.32 31.98 30.07
N GLU A 57 -8.34 32.37 29.32
CA GLU A 57 -9.34 31.46 28.76
C GLU A 57 -8.73 30.30 27.95
N LEU A 58 -7.68 30.56 27.16
CA LEU A 58 -6.96 29.53 26.41
C LEU A 58 -6.43 28.41 27.33
N LEU A 59 -5.88 28.77 28.50
CA LEU A 59 -5.33 27.82 29.46
C LEU A 59 -6.44 27.15 30.30
N ARG A 60 -7.57 27.84 30.53
CA ARG A 60 -8.77 27.22 31.12
C ARG A 60 -9.33 26.11 30.22
N GLU A 61 -9.43 26.35 28.92
CA GLU A 61 -9.85 25.33 27.95
C GLU A 61 -8.77 24.22 27.78
N GLY A 62 -7.49 24.59 27.84
CA GLY A 62 -6.38 23.64 27.93
C GLY A 62 -6.50 22.71 29.14
N THR A 63 -6.90 23.25 30.29
CA THR A 63 -7.10 22.51 31.55
C THR A 63 -8.20 21.45 31.38
N LYS A 64 -9.33 21.83 30.78
CA LYS A 64 -10.45 20.90 30.50
C LYS A 64 -10.04 19.81 29.51
N SER A 65 -9.25 20.16 28.50
CA SER A 65 -8.73 19.22 27.49
C SER A 65 -7.73 18.22 28.09
N ALA A 66 -6.79 18.71 28.90
CA ALA A 66 -5.84 17.89 29.67
C ALA A 66 -6.57 16.90 30.58
N THR A 67 -7.64 17.37 31.22
CA THR A 67 -8.43 16.60 32.17
C THR A 67 -9.34 15.56 31.51
N SER A 68 -9.86 15.86 30.32
CA SER A 68 -10.70 14.93 29.56
C SER A 68 -9.94 13.65 29.16
N TYR A 69 -8.61 13.73 29.03
CA TYR A 69 -7.75 12.57 28.86
C TYR A 69 -7.83 11.61 30.08
N TRP A 70 -7.70 12.15 31.29
CA TRP A 70 -7.85 11.38 32.54
C TRP A 70 -9.26 10.84 32.75
N SER A 71 -10.30 11.61 32.42
CA SER A 71 -11.69 11.13 32.54
C SER A 71 -11.96 9.93 31.62
N GLY A 72 -11.36 9.90 30.43
CA GLY A 72 -11.40 8.74 29.53
C GLY A 72 -10.71 7.50 30.10
N ILE A 73 -9.57 7.67 30.79
CA ILE A 73 -8.80 6.57 31.39
C ILE A 73 -9.51 6.00 32.63
N LEU A 74 -9.91 6.88 33.54
CA LEU A 74 -10.39 6.51 34.87
C LEU A 74 -11.90 6.22 34.86
N GLY A 75 -12.69 7.04 34.15
CA GLY A 75 -14.15 6.99 34.16
C GLY A 75 -14.78 5.62 33.89
N PRO A 76 -14.37 4.85 32.86
CA PRO A 76 -15.07 3.63 32.45
C PRO A 76 -15.18 2.54 33.53
N ARG A 77 -14.24 2.50 34.47
CA ARG A 77 -14.12 1.46 35.50
C ARG A 77 -13.95 2.03 36.91
N SER A 78 -13.99 3.35 37.05
CA SER A 78 -13.94 4.04 38.34
C SER A 78 -15.18 3.72 39.18
N LYS A 79 -14.99 3.70 40.51
CA LYS A 79 -16.06 3.58 41.50
C LYS A 79 -16.44 4.92 42.11
N PHE A 80 -16.12 6.04 41.43
CA PHE A 80 -16.30 7.38 41.96
C PHE A 80 -17.72 7.59 42.51
N SER A 81 -17.80 8.09 43.74
CA SER A 81 -19.09 8.36 44.41
C SER A 81 -19.52 9.82 44.34
N SER A 82 -18.61 10.71 43.93
CA SER A 82 -18.78 12.15 43.83
C SER A 82 -17.80 12.71 42.78
N PRO A 83 -18.05 13.89 42.20
CA PRO A 83 -17.07 14.54 41.34
C PRO A 83 -15.74 14.74 42.09
N TRP A 84 -14.62 14.56 41.39
CA TRP A 84 -13.32 14.95 41.91
C TRP A 84 -13.19 16.47 41.85
N GLN A 85 -13.07 17.09 43.03
CA GLN A 85 -13.01 18.54 43.17
C GLN A 85 -11.55 19.00 43.08
N ILE A 86 -11.28 19.84 42.10
CA ILE A 86 -9.96 20.42 41.82
C ILE A 86 -10.13 21.92 41.82
N PHE A 87 -9.31 22.63 42.58
CA PHE A 87 -9.20 24.07 42.39
C PHE A 87 -7.86 24.43 41.76
N VAL A 88 -7.90 25.45 40.92
CA VAL A 88 -6.76 25.92 40.16
C VAL A 88 -6.34 27.29 40.69
N LYS A 89 -5.13 27.34 41.24
CA LYS A 89 -4.47 28.55 41.74
C LYS A 89 -3.38 28.97 40.76
N THR A 90 -3.08 30.26 40.70
CA THR A 90 -2.04 30.84 39.85
C THR A 90 -0.96 31.55 40.67
N GLN A 91 0.29 31.51 40.20
CA GLN A 91 1.40 32.24 40.83
C GLN A 91 2.22 32.97 39.76
N ALA A 92 2.38 34.29 39.94
CA ALA A 92 3.14 35.12 39.04
C ALA A 92 4.64 34.93 39.32
N ASN A 93 5.47 35.18 38.31
CA ASN A 93 6.93 35.09 38.42
C ASN A 93 7.48 33.69 38.81
N PHE A 94 6.67 32.65 38.62
CA PHE A 94 6.99 31.27 38.99
C PHE A 94 6.97 30.39 37.74
N GLN A 95 8.12 29.84 37.33
CA GLN A 95 8.26 29.06 36.10
C GLN A 95 8.11 27.56 36.37
N ASN A 96 7.02 27.19 37.03
CA ASN A 96 6.73 25.80 37.33
C ASN A 96 5.22 25.60 37.51
N ALA A 97 4.80 24.34 37.53
CA ALA A 97 3.50 23.93 38.02
C ALA A 97 3.68 23.04 39.25
N GLY A 98 2.58 22.75 39.93
CA GLY A 98 2.61 21.83 41.06
C GLY A 98 1.23 21.37 41.45
N ALA A 99 1.14 20.17 42.02
CA ALA A 99 -0.11 19.65 42.53
C ALA A 99 0.05 18.90 43.84
N LEU A 100 -1.00 18.98 44.65
CA LEU A 100 -1.13 18.28 45.90
C LEU A 100 -2.60 18.00 46.19
N THR A 101 -2.85 17.10 47.14
CA THR A 101 -4.21 16.71 47.53
C THR A 101 -4.38 16.81 49.03
N TYR A 102 -5.45 17.47 49.45
CA TYR A 102 -5.87 17.53 50.84
C TYR A 102 -6.97 16.52 51.09
N SER A 103 -6.69 15.57 51.98
CA SER A 103 -7.64 14.58 52.46
C SER A 103 -8.03 14.91 53.90
N LEU A 104 -9.31 15.19 54.12
CA LEU A 104 -9.83 15.60 55.41
C LEU A 104 -10.57 14.44 56.06
N LYS A 105 -10.16 14.06 57.26
CA LYS A 105 -10.94 13.17 58.14
C LYS A 105 -11.61 14.01 59.21
N GLY A 106 -12.86 14.42 58.95
CA GLY A 106 -13.51 15.47 59.73
C GLY A 106 -12.94 16.84 59.36
N GLN A 107 -12.22 17.47 60.28
CA GLN A 107 -11.56 18.77 60.06
C GLN A 107 -10.03 18.65 59.98
N LYS A 108 -9.48 17.44 60.05
CA LYS A 108 -8.03 17.24 60.10
C LYS A 108 -7.50 16.69 58.79
N VAL A 109 -6.45 17.29 58.25
CA VAL A 109 -5.70 16.76 57.10
C VAL A 109 -4.98 15.47 57.51
N ILE A 110 -5.06 14.47 56.64
CA ILE A 110 -4.39 13.17 56.80
C ILE A 110 -3.59 12.80 55.55
N THR A 111 -2.74 11.79 55.68
CA THR A 111 -1.80 11.37 54.64
C THR A 111 -2.42 10.54 53.51
N ASP A 112 -3.46 9.73 53.77
CA ASP A 112 -4.09 8.93 52.71
C ASP A 112 -4.71 9.82 51.63
N ASN A 113 -4.63 9.45 50.35
CA ASN A 113 -5.23 10.23 49.26
C ASN A 113 -6.72 9.85 49.07
N TYR A 114 -7.63 10.63 49.64
CA TYR A 114 -9.07 10.37 49.61
C TYR A 114 -9.69 10.49 48.21
N PRO A 115 -9.35 11.49 47.37
CA PRO A 115 -9.74 11.49 45.96
C PRO A 115 -9.36 10.20 45.23
N ALA A 116 -8.14 9.69 45.42
CA ALA A 116 -7.72 8.41 44.85
C ALA A 116 -8.56 7.24 45.36
N LEU A 117 -8.71 7.09 46.69
CA LEU A 117 -9.53 6.03 47.29
C LEU A 117 -11.00 6.11 46.82
N MET A 118 -11.55 7.32 46.66
CA MET A 118 -12.89 7.54 46.13
C MET A 118 -13.03 6.97 44.71
N MET A 119 -12.04 7.16 43.83
CA MET A 119 -12.05 6.59 42.48
C MET A 119 -11.78 5.08 42.46
N GLN A 120 -10.91 4.57 43.32
CA GLN A 120 -10.46 3.16 43.34
C GLN A 120 -11.47 2.23 44.01
N ASN A 121 -12.00 2.62 45.17
CA ASN A 121 -12.81 1.77 46.03
C ASN A 121 -14.20 2.35 46.36
N GLY A 122 -14.53 3.55 45.88
CA GLY A 122 -15.85 4.17 46.08
C GLY A 122 -16.02 4.76 47.48
N LYS A 123 -14.91 5.17 48.12
CA LYS A 123 -14.96 5.91 49.38
C LYS A 123 -15.86 7.13 49.24
N LYS A 124 -16.89 7.21 50.07
CA LYS A 124 -17.82 8.35 50.10
C LYS A 124 -17.11 9.57 50.67
N LEU A 125 -17.13 10.66 49.91
CA LEU A 125 -16.62 11.96 50.32
C LEU A 125 -17.76 12.97 50.36
N ASN A 126 -17.73 13.83 51.37
CA ASN A 126 -18.60 15.00 51.45
C ASN A 126 -18.08 16.07 50.49
N ALA A 127 -18.99 16.71 49.75
CA ALA A 127 -18.64 17.78 48.84
C ALA A 127 -18.09 18.98 49.61
N TYR A 128 -16.93 19.45 49.21
CA TYR A 128 -16.31 20.65 49.73
C TYR A 128 -16.84 21.86 48.95
N ASP A 129 -17.35 22.87 49.65
CA ASP A 129 -17.81 24.12 49.01
C ASP A 129 -16.60 25.01 48.72
N MET A 130 -15.98 24.82 47.55
CA MET A 130 -14.75 25.52 47.15
C MET A 130 -14.93 27.04 47.10
N LYS A 131 -16.17 27.55 46.94
CA LYS A 131 -16.46 28.99 46.90
C LYS A 131 -16.24 29.69 48.23
N LYS A 132 -16.26 28.96 49.35
CA LYS A 132 -15.89 29.54 50.66
C LYS A 132 -14.44 30.00 50.71
N LEU A 133 -13.58 29.47 49.84
CA LEU A 133 -12.18 29.85 49.75
C LEU A 133 -11.95 31.09 48.85
N ALA A 134 -12.87 31.42 47.93
CA ALA A 134 -12.70 32.54 46.99
C ALA A 134 -12.50 33.90 47.69
N GLY A 135 -13.20 34.13 48.80
CA GLY A 135 -13.10 35.38 49.57
C GLY A 135 -11.88 35.49 50.49
N ILE A 136 -11.04 34.45 50.56
CA ILE A 136 -9.93 34.33 51.51
C ILE A 136 -8.66 34.85 50.82
N ARG A 137 -7.95 35.83 51.41
CA ARG A 137 -6.70 36.38 50.87
C ARG A 137 -5.51 36.01 51.74
N ILE A 138 -4.45 35.48 51.13
CA ILE A 138 -3.19 35.20 51.84
C ILE A 138 -2.52 36.53 52.20
N PRO A 139 -2.11 36.75 53.46
CA PRO A 139 -1.38 37.96 53.84
C PRO A 139 0.00 38.02 53.16
N ASP A 140 0.32 39.16 52.55
CA ASP A 140 1.56 39.38 51.77
C ASP A 140 2.87 39.27 52.59
N ASN A 141 2.78 39.21 53.92
CA ASN A 141 3.91 39.25 54.85
C ASN A 141 4.31 37.89 55.43
N LEU A 142 3.65 36.81 55.01
CA LEU A 142 3.98 35.45 55.44
C LEU A 142 5.10 34.86 54.58
N SER A 143 6.04 34.14 55.21
CA SER A 143 6.96 33.27 54.48
C SER A 143 6.21 32.16 53.74
N GLU A 144 6.78 31.57 52.69
CA GLU A 144 6.12 30.52 51.90
C GLU A 144 5.59 29.37 52.79
N GLU A 145 6.39 28.92 53.77
CA GLU A 145 5.99 27.87 54.70
C GLU A 145 4.78 28.29 55.57
N GLU A 146 4.74 29.55 56.00
CA GLU A 146 3.60 30.11 56.73
C GLU A 146 2.38 30.28 55.82
N GLN A 147 2.56 30.58 54.53
CA GLN A 147 1.47 30.65 53.56
C GLN A 147 0.83 29.28 53.34
N PHE A 148 1.63 28.21 53.18
CA PHE A 148 1.12 26.84 53.05
C PHE A 148 0.35 26.40 54.30
N LYS A 149 0.92 26.62 55.49
CA LYS A 149 0.22 26.34 56.76
C LYS A 149 -1.06 27.17 56.89
N TRP A 150 -1.04 28.42 56.46
CA TRP A 150 -2.22 29.29 56.48
C TRP A 150 -3.31 28.79 55.53
N MET A 151 -2.95 28.32 54.33
CA MET A 151 -3.89 27.71 53.39
C MET A 151 -4.48 26.42 53.96
N GLU A 152 -3.65 25.53 54.50
CA GLU A 152 -4.09 24.27 55.13
C GLU A 152 -5.08 24.55 56.26
N ASN A 153 -4.76 25.48 57.17
CA ASN A 153 -5.66 25.91 58.23
C ASN A 153 -7.01 26.44 57.70
N ASN A 154 -7.01 27.20 56.61
CA ASN A 154 -8.25 27.69 56.01
C ASN A 154 -9.07 26.55 55.36
N ILE A 155 -8.41 25.54 54.82
CA ILE A 155 -9.05 24.33 54.29
C ILE A 155 -9.68 23.51 55.42
N GLU A 156 -8.96 23.30 56.52
CA GLU A 156 -9.46 22.60 57.71
C GLU A 156 -10.67 23.33 58.34
N ASN A 157 -10.57 24.65 58.52
CA ASN A 157 -11.61 25.47 59.15
C ASN A 157 -12.91 25.54 58.31
N ASN A 158 -12.83 25.36 56.99
CA ASN A 158 -13.97 25.39 56.08
C ASN A 158 -14.45 23.99 55.66
N ALA A 159 -13.91 22.92 56.25
CA ALA A 159 -14.29 21.55 55.93
C ALA A 159 -15.81 21.31 56.10
N PRO A 160 -16.45 20.52 55.22
CA PRO A 160 -17.90 20.30 55.22
C PRO A 160 -18.41 19.41 56.38
N GLY A 161 -17.53 19.00 57.30
CA GLY A 161 -17.77 17.93 58.28
C GLY A 161 -17.74 16.55 57.62
N GLY A 162 -17.28 15.51 58.34
CA GLY A 162 -17.08 14.17 57.77
C GLY A 162 -15.82 14.06 56.90
N ASP A 163 -15.70 12.99 56.11
CA ASP A 163 -14.55 12.79 55.23
C ASP A 163 -14.71 13.60 53.94
N ALA A 164 -13.72 14.39 53.55
CA ALA A 164 -13.71 15.17 52.32
C ALA A 164 -12.34 15.07 51.62
N GLY A 165 -12.28 15.33 50.32
CA GLY A 165 -11.04 15.27 49.56
C GLY A 165 -11.07 16.23 48.39
N LEU A 166 -9.99 17.00 48.22
CA LEU A 166 -9.87 17.98 47.16
C LEU A 166 -8.41 18.11 46.71
N SER A 167 -8.21 18.44 45.44
CA SER A 167 -6.88 18.64 44.87
C SER A 167 -6.64 20.11 44.53
N LEU A 168 -5.40 20.53 44.73
CA LEU A 168 -4.89 21.85 44.37
C LEU A 168 -3.94 21.66 43.19
N VAL A 169 -4.17 22.42 42.11
CA VAL A 169 -3.18 22.58 41.03
C VAL A 169 -2.74 24.04 40.99
N LEU A 170 -1.44 24.26 41.05
CA LEU A 170 -0.77 25.54 40.94
C LEU A 170 -0.22 25.69 39.52
N ILE A 171 -0.55 26.80 38.86
CA ILE A 171 -0.03 27.13 37.54
C ILE A 171 0.80 28.41 37.62
N GLY A 172 2.07 28.28 37.24
CA GLY A 172 2.99 29.39 37.12
C GLY A 172 2.85 30.18 35.81
N GLN A 173 3.32 31.42 35.84
CA GLN A 173 3.42 32.29 34.66
C GLN A 173 4.81 32.19 34.01
N HIS A 174 4.87 32.27 32.67
CA HIS A 174 6.13 32.31 31.91
C HIS A 174 7.02 31.06 32.03
N SER A 175 6.40 29.87 32.16
CA SER A 175 7.10 28.59 32.31
C SER A 175 8.00 28.22 31.12
N GLY A 176 7.71 28.73 29.93
CA GLY A 176 8.56 28.59 28.75
C GLY A 176 8.66 29.91 27.97
N ALA A 177 9.40 29.91 26.86
CA ALA A 177 9.57 31.11 26.05
C ALA A 177 8.30 31.40 25.24
N GLU A 178 7.88 32.66 25.18
CA GLU A 178 6.69 33.07 24.41
C GLU A 178 6.86 32.72 22.92
N ARG A 179 5.84 32.14 22.30
CA ARG A 179 5.80 31.84 20.86
C ARG A 179 4.68 32.66 20.19
N THR A 180 4.83 32.99 18.91
CA THR A 180 3.76 33.66 18.16
C THR A 180 2.70 32.63 17.74
N GLY A 181 1.41 32.94 17.97
CA GLY A 181 0.30 32.11 17.52
C GLY A 181 -0.89 32.12 18.46
N ALA A 182 -2.05 31.65 17.98
CA ALA A 182 -3.29 31.60 18.75
C ALA A 182 -3.31 30.53 19.86
N GLN A 183 -2.33 29.61 19.85
CA GLN A 183 -2.20 28.51 20.81
C GLN A 183 -1.15 28.79 21.89
N ALA A 184 -0.55 29.99 21.88
CA ALA A 184 0.48 30.39 22.85
C ALA A 184 -0.05 31.49 23.76
N LYS A 185 0.25 31.40 25.06
CA LYS A 185 -0.05 32.45 26.04
C LYS A 185 0.84 32.35 27.26
N ASP A 186 1.52 33.45 27.59
CA ASP A 186 2.31 33.60 28.82
C ASP A 186 3.35 32.48 29.01
N GLY A 187 4.05 32.12 27.93
CA GLY A 187 5.07 31.06 27.88
C GLY A 187 4.54 29.64 27.72
N TRP A 188 3.21 29.46 27.69
CA TRP A 188 2.55 28.16 27.54
C TRP A 188 2.07 27.92 26.11
N TRP A 189 2.12 26.66 25.67
CA TRP A 189 1.58 26.14 24.41
C TRP A 189 0.46 25.14 24.68
N VAL A 190 -0.66 25.28 23.96
CA VAL A 190 -1.85 24.41 24.12
C VAL A 190 -2.09 23.59 22.86
N ASP A 191 -1.75 22.30 22.93
CA ASP A 191 -2.10 21.28 21.93
C ASP A 191 -2.43 19.94 22.61
N ALA A 192 -3.71 19.54 22.58
CA ALA A 192 -4.16 18.31 23.23
C ALA A 192 -4.21 17.09 22.31
N ASP A 193 -4.04 17.30 20.99
CA ASP A 193 -4.39 16.35 19.93
C ASP A 193 -3.15 15.66 19.32
N THR A 194 -2.03 15.65 20.03
CA THR A 194 -0.76 15.04 19.61
C THR A 194 -0.20 14.19 20.73
N ILE A 195 0.49 13.09 20.41
CA ILE A 195 1.27 12.24 21.35
C ILE A 195 2.71 12.73 21.56
N LEU A 196 3.13 13.69 20.73
CA LEU A 196 4.47 14.27 20.69
C LEU A 196 4.34 15.79 20.86
N PRO A 197 5.02 16.42 21.84
CA PRO A 197 4.92 17.86 22.06
C PRO A 197 5.34 18.68 20.83
N THR A 198 4.54 19.70 20.50
CA THR A 198 4.72 20.61 19.34
C THR A 198 5.04 22.04 19.77
N ASN A 199 5.40 22.20 21.04
CA ASN A 199 5.61 23.45 21.76
C ASN A 199 6.93 24.16 21.41
N GLU A 200 7.90 23.45 20.83
CA GLU A 200 9.22 23.98 20.43
C GLU A 200 9.92 24.64 21.63
N GLN A 201 9.86 25.97 21.78
CA GLN A 201 10.47 26.71 22.89
C GLN A 201 9.55 27.00 24.08
N ALA A 202 8.24 27.01 23.86
CA ALA A 202 7.25 27.24 24.91
C ALA A 202 7.09 25.98 25.77
N ALA A 203 6.48 26.04 26.95
CA ALA A 203 6.16 24.85 27.73
C ALA A 203 4.81 24.25 27.28
N ASP A 204 4.69 22.93 27.23
CA ASP A 204 3.46 22.22 26.85
C ASP A 204 2.47 22.17 28.02
N PHE A 205 1.49 23.07 28.00
CA PHE A 205 0.55 23.22 29.11
C PHE A 205 -0.32 21.98 29.33
N VAL A 206 -0.71 21.29 28.26
CA VAL A 206 -1.61 20.14 28.34
C VAL A 206 -0.89 18.95 28.97
N GLY A 207 0.35 18.69 28.54
CA GLY A 207 1.25 17.70 29.13
C GLY A 207 1.55 18.00 30.59
N THR A 208 1.98 19.22 30.91
CA THR A 208 2.24 19.63 32.30
C THR A 208 1.00 19.49 33.18
N PHE A 209 -0.17 19.92 32.74
CA PHE A 209 -1.38 19.75 33.54
C PHE A 209 -1.75 18.26 33.74
N ARG A 210 -1.54 17.40 32.72
CA ARG A 210 -1.73 15.94 32.86
C ARG A 210 -0.76 15.33 33.88
N HIS A 211 0.48 15.80 33.92
CA HIS A 211 1.51 15.44 34.90
C HIS A 211 1.06 15.79 36.32
N GLU A 212 0.65 17.04 36.53
CA GLU A 212 0.18 17.52 37.84
C GLU A 212 -1.02 16.73 38.37
N LEU A 213 -1.96 16.38 37.48
CA LEU A 213 -3.07 15.52 37.85
C LEU A 213 -2.62 14.11 38.28
N GLY A 214 -1.50 13.59 37.77
CA GLY A 214 -0.88 12.35 38.23
C GLY A 214 -0.46 12.42 39.71
N HIS A 215 0.18 13.51 40.13
CA HIS A 215 0.51 13.76 41.53
C HIS A 215 -0.75 13.86 42.40
N ALA A 216 -1.75 14.62 41.93
CA ALA A 216 -3.02 14.75 42.62
C ALA A 216 -3.75 13.41 42.79
N LEU A 217 -3.57 12.46 41.85
CA LEU A 217 -4.11 11.11 41.90
C LEU A 217 -3.29 10.13 42.75
N GLY A 218 -2.23 10.58 43.43
CA GLY A 218 -1.52 9.79 44.44
C GLY A 218 -0.14 9.29 44.04
N ILE A 219 0.41 9.74 42.92
CA ILE A 219 1.85 9.59 42.61
C ILE A 219 2.62 10.63 43.45
N ILE A 220 2.67 10.43 44.75
CA ILE A 220 3.30 11.37 45.67
C ILE A 220 3.83 10.66 46.91
N ILE A 221 5.03 11.04 47.36
CA ILE A 221 5.61 10.49 48.57
C ILE A 221 4.93 11.06 49.82
N ALA A 222 4.57 10.16 50.73
CA ALA A 222 4.19 10.48 52.08
C ALA A 222 5.41 10.38 53.03
N ARG A 223 6.02 11.52 53.38
CA ARG A 223 7.17 11.60 54.30
C ARG A 223 7.00 12.69 55.37
N LYS A 224 7.71 12.54 56.48
CA LYS A 224 7.80 13.50 57.59
C LYS A 224 9.27 13.76 57.93
N THR A 225 9.60 14.98 58.31
CA THR A 225 10.88 15.36 58.92
C THR A 225 11.07 14.65 60.26
N CYS A 226 12.29 14.19 60.56
CA CYS A 226 12.57 13.51 61.83
C CYS A 226 13.97 13.78 62.40
N ASP A 227 14.16 13.46 63.69
CA ASP A 227 15.47 13.45 64.34
C ASP A 227 16.25 12.13 64.13
N TRP A 228 17.47 12.04 64.68
CA TRP A 228 18.32 10.84 64.64
C TRP A 228 17.74 9.63 65.40
N ASP A 229 16.68 9.84 66.18
CA ASP A 229 15.91 8.81 66.87
C ASP A 229 14.66 8.38 66.09
N GLY A 230 14.36 9.04 64.97
CA GLY A 230 13.20 8.77 64.13
C GLY A 230 11.90 9.37 64.67
N ASN A 231 11.98 10.31 65.63
CA ASN A 231 10.84 11.07 66.11
C ASN A 231 10.53 12.21 65.13
N VAL A 232 9.25 12.46 64.86
CA VAL A 232 8.83 13.54 63.94
C VAL A 232 9.18 14.90 64.53
N THR A 233 9.75 15.79 63.71
CA THR A 233 10.14 17.15 64.09
C THR A 233 9.48 18.18 63.17
N GLU A 234 9.20 19.38 63.67
CA GLU A 234 8.69 20.49 62.83
C GLU A 234 9.80 21.21 62.04
N LYS A 235 11.06 20.97 62.40
CA LYS A 235 12.22 21.57 61.75
C LYS A 235 13.08 20.50 61.09
N ASP A 236 13.68 20.88 59.98
CA ASP A 236 14.66 20.07 59.26
C ASP A 236 15.87 19.76 60.15
N VAL A 237 16.31 18.50 60.10
CA VAL A 237 17.54 18.03 60.76
C VAL A 237 18.56 17.68 59.67
N PRO A 238 19.42 18.63 59.28
CA PRO A 238 20.39 18.40 58.22
C PRO A 238 21.59 17.57 58.70
N TYR A 239 22.19 16.78 57.80
CA TYR A 239 23.44 16.07 58.01
C TYR A 239 24.33 16.14 56.76
N GLY A 240 25.64 16.23 56.96
CA GLY A 240 26.60 16.60 55.91
C GLY A 240 27.02 18.07 55.99
N GLU A 241 27.79 18.54 55.01
CA GLU A 241 28.35 19.90 54.99
C GLU A 241 27.92 20.68 53.73
N GLY A 242 27.70 21.98 53.90
CA GLY A 242 27.44 22.92 52.81
C GLY A 242 26.11 22.67 52.08
N LYS A 243 26.07 23.01 50.80
CA LYS A 243 24.88 22.87 49.93
C LYS A 243 24.49 21.42 49.64
N ASN A 244 25.27 20.44 50.10
CA ASN A 244 25.01 19.02 49.92
C ASN A 244 24.47 18.35 51.20
N ALA A 245 24.18 19.15 52.23
CA ALA A 245 23.64 18.67 53.49
C ALA A 245 22.21 18.15 53.27
N LYS A 246 21.99 16.89 53.63
CA LYS A 246 20.73 16.15 53.43
C LYS A 246 19.84 16.33 54.65
N VAL A 247 18.53 16.44 54.48
CA VAL A 247 17.57 16.46 55.60
C VAL A 247 17.16 15.03 55.98
N LEU A 248 17.06 14.76 57.29
CA LEU A 248 16.52 13.50 57.80
C LEU A 248 15.00 13.41 57.63
N TYR A 249 14.58 12.39 56.91
CA TYR A 249 13.17 12.06 56.71
C TYR A 249 12.86 10.65 57.16
N LYS A 250 11.57 10.41 57.39
CA LYS A 250 10.99 9.08 57.48
C LYS A 250 9.73 9.01 56.63
N PHE A 251 9.40 7.83 56.14
CA PHE A 251 8.06 7.60 55.61
C PHE A 251 7.02 7.87 56.71
N ALA A 252 5.90 8.46 56.32
CA ALA A 252 4.82 8.77 57.26
C ALA A 252 4.35 7.49 57.98
N ASP A 253 4.14 7.59 59.28
CA ASP A 253 3.77 6.49 60.18
C ASP A 253 2.26 6.18 60.16
N ASP A 254 1.46 7.12 59.66
CA ASP A 254 0.00 7.10 59.57
C ASP A 254 -0.53 6.76 58.17
N ILE A 255 0.31 6.21 57.28
CA ILE A 255 -0.13 5.66 55.99
C ILE A 255 -1.02 4.44 56.27
N THR A 256 -2.31 4.52 55.93
CA THR A 256 -3.24 3.39 56.09
C THR A 256 -3.65 2.76 54.77
N ASP A 257 -3.50 3.49 53.66
CA ASP A 257 -3.62 2.94 52.32
C ASP A 257 -2.44 2.02 51.97
N LYS A 258 -2.75 0.75 51.74
CA LYS A 258 -1.77 -0.28 51.37
C LYS A 258 -1.23 -0.12 49.95
N ASN A 259 -1.97 0.59 49.08
CA ASN A 259 -1.55 0.87 47.71
C ASN A 259 -0.90 2.25 47.59
N SER A 260 -0.56 2.90 48.71
CA SER A 260 0.13 4.19 48.70
C SER A 260 1.43 4.09 47.90
N TRP A 261 1.70 5.11 47.07
CA TRP A 261 2.93 5.25 46.29
C TRP A 261 4.20 4.98 47.11
N SER A 262 4.27 5.54 48.33
CA SER A 262 5.40 5.35 49.24
C SER A 262 5.73 3.88 49.49
N LEU A 263 4.74 3.00 49.59
CA LEU A 263 4.92 1.60 49.95
C LEU A 263 5.40 0.73 48.78
N HIS A 264 5.34 1.26 47.56
CA HIS A 264 5.89 0.63 46.37
C HIS A 264 7.34 1.02 46.09
N LEU A 265 7.89 1.99 46.83
CA LEU A 265 9.28 2.40 46.66
C LEU A 265 10.24 1.36 47.23
N VAL A 266 11.30 1.11 46.48
CA VAL A 266 12.40 0.20 46.80
C VAL A 266 13.70 0.99 46.73
N ASP A 267 14.54 0.82 47.74
CA ASP A 267 15.85 1.49 47.82
C ASP A 267 16.90 0.79 46.92
N LYS A 268 18.12 1.31 46.90
CA LYS A 268 19.19 0.75 46.06
C LYS A 268 19.63 -0.66 46.48
N ASN A 269 19.30 -1.08 47.70
CA ASN A 269 19.65 -2.40 48.25
C ASN A 269 18.50 -3.42 48.06
N GLY A 270 17.37 -3.03 47.48
CA GLY A 270 16.21 -3.88 47.32
C GLY A 270 15.27 -3.91 48.54
N ASN A 271 15.43 -3.00 49.50
CA ASN A 271 14.52 -2.90 50.65
C ASN A 271 13.28 -2.10 50.26
N HIS A 272 12.10 -2.67 50.52
CA HIS A 272 10.84 -1.94 50.38
C HIS A 272 10.67 -0.92 51.50
N ALA A 273 10.20 0.27 51.14
CA ALA A 273 9.73 1.27 52.08
C ALA A 273 8.64 0.71 53.00
N GLN A 274 8.63 1.15 54.26
CA GLN A 274 7.64 0.79 55.27
C GLN A 274 7.21 2.04 56.04
N PRO A 275 5.97 2.08 56.60
CA PRO A 275 5.55 3.19 57.45
C PRO A 275 6.54 3.44 58.58
N GLY A 276 6.97 4.68 58.75
CA GLY A 276 7.93 5.09 59.78
C GLY A 276 9.40 4.77 59.50
N MET A 277 9.74 4.09 58.40
CA MET A 277 11.13 3.76 58.04
C MET A 277 11.91 5.04 57.68
N MET A 278 13.11 5.20 58.24
CA MET A 278 13.94 6.38 57.99
C MET A 278 14.57 6.33 56.59
N ILE A 279 14.60 7.48 55.91
CA ILE A 279 15.17 7.69 54.58
C ILE A 279 16.53 8.37 54.76
N VAL A 280 17.60 7.70 54.33
CA VAL A 280 18.98 8.16 54.57
C VAL A 280 19.89 7.84 53.39
N THR A 281 21.01 8.54 53.28
CA THR A 281 22.14 8.08 52.46
C THR A 281 22.96 7.05 53.22
N THR A 282 23.91 6.41 52.53
CA THR A 282 24.90 5.51 53.14
C THR A 282 25.68 6.22 54.27
N ASP A 283 26.03 7.49 54.08
CA ASP A 283 26.69 8.31 55.11
C ASP A 283 25.79 8.59 56.30
N GLY A 284 24.52 8.91 56.05
CA GLY A 284 23.51 9.06 57.11
C GLY A 284 23.37 7.78 57.93
N PHE A 285 23.31 6.62 57.26
CA PHE A 285 23.29 5.33 57.93
C PHE A 285 24.57 5.06 58.74
N ASN A 286 25.75 5.42 58.23
CA ASN A 286 27.01 5.25 58.96
C ASN A 286 27.04 6.07 60.26
N ILE A 287 26.49 7.29 60.25
CA ILE A 287 26.33 8.12 61.46
C ILE A 287 25.38 7.44 62.45
N ILE A 288 24.24 6.93 61.97
CA ILE A 288 23.28 6.18 62.80
C ILE A 288 23.95 4.95 63.41
N LYS A 289 24.68 4.16 62.62
CA LYS A 289 25.37 2.94 63.05
C LYS A 289 26.43 3.21 64.11
N LYS A 290 27.12 4.35 64.03
CA LYS A 290 28.09 4.78 65.05
C LYS A 290 27.42 5.07 66.39
N ASN A 291 26.27 5.73 66.37
CA ASN A 291 25.52 6.10 67.58
C ASN A 291 24.65 4.93 68.12
N LYS A 292 24.26 4.01 67.23
CA LYS A 292 23.44 2.82 67.51
C LYS A 292 24.10 1.59 66.88
N PRO A 293 25.09 0.95 67.54
CA PRO A 293 25.83 -0.18 66.99
C PRO A 293 24.96 -1.38 66.54
N GLY A 294 23.74 -1.51 67.06
CA GLY A 294 22.77 -2.53 66.66
C GLY A 294 22.00 -2.26 65.36
N ALA A 295 22.06 -1.06 64.78
CA ALA A 295 21.30 -0.69 63.57
C ALA A 295 21.66 -1.59 62.37
N VAL A 296 20.67 -2.08 61.62
CA VAL A 296 20.87 -2.97 60.46
C VAL A 296 20.37 -2.28 59.20
N GLN A 297 21.12 -2.33 58.09
CA GLN A 297 20.78 -1.59 56.85
C GLN A 297 19.36 -1.87 56.33
N LYS A 298 18.88 -3.12 56.47
CA LYS A 298 17.52 -3.51 56.04
C LYS A 298 16.37 -2.74 56.72
N ASP A 299 16.64 -2.11 57.86
CA ASP A 299 15.64 -1.35 58.64
C ASP A 299 15.59 0.13 58.22
N TYR A 300 16.41 0.53 57.24
CA TYR A 300 16.51 1.89 56.71
C TYR A 300 16.36 1.90 55.19
N PHE A 301 15.74 2.95 54.66
CA PHE A 301 15.62 3.15 53.22
C PHE A 301 16.84 3.93 52.74
N ILE A 302 17.78 3.24 52.09
CA ILE A 302 19.09 3.80 51.79
C ILE A 302 19.21 4.11 50.29
N VAL A 303 19.30 5.40 49.95
CA VAL A 303 19.58 5.87 48.58
C VAL A 303 20.58 7.02 48.63
N ASP A 304 21.61 6.98 47.80
CA ASP A 304 22.64 8.02 47.74
C ASP A 304 22.31 9.11 46.71
N ASP A 305 23.06 10.20 46.74
CA ASP A 305 22.98 11.27 45.77
C ASP A 305 23.38 10.76 44.37
N GLY A 306 22.59 11.07 43.35
CA GLY A 306 22.76 10.55 41.98
C GLY A 306 22.32 9.10 41.73
N ASP A 307 21.87 8.38 42.78
CA ASP A 307 21.20 7.08 42.65
C ASP A 307 19.67 7.25 42.51
N PHE A 308 19.00 6.18 42.08
CA PHE A 308 17.54 6.12 41.99
C PHE A 308 16.93 5.26 43.10
N ALA A 309 15.75 5.67 43.57
CA ALA A 309 14.79 4.72 44.12
C ALA A 309 14.06 4.02 42.96
N TYR A 310 13.26 2.99 43.24
CA TYR A 310 12.47 2.31 42.21
C TYR A 310 11.05 2.07 42.68
N PHE A 311 10.07 2.35 41.82
CA PHE A 311 8.70 1.90 42.04
C PHE A 311 8.57 0.47 41.53
N VAL A 312 8.16 -0.44 42.42
CA VAL A 312 7.97 -1.86 42.11
C VAL A 312 6.54 -2.28 42.45
N GLY A 313 5.86 -2.83 41.45
CA GLY A 313 4.51 -3.35 41.57
C GLY A 313 4.25 -4.45 40.54
N ASN A 314 3.22 -5.26 40.77
CA ASN A 314 2.95 -6.44 39.94
C ASN A 314 2.58 -6.04 38.51
N HIS A 315 1.80 -4.97 38.35
CA HIS A 315 1.38 -4.49 37.04
C HIS A 315 2.53 -3.82 36.28
N VAL A 316 3.42 -3.10 36.98
CA VAL A 316 4.65 -2.55 36.40
C VAL A 316 5.56 -3.69 35.92
N THR A 317 5.82 -4.70 36.75
CA THR A 317 6.64 -5.86 36.36
C THR A 317 6.06 -6.59 35.14
N ASP A 318 4.74 -6.73 35.06
CA ASP A 318 4.02 -7.26 33.89
C ASP A 318 4.22 -6.39 32.64
N ALA A 319 4.04 -5.07 32.76
CA ALA A 319 4.21 -4.13 31.64
C ALA A 319 5.66 -4.11 31.10
N LEU A 320 6.66 -4.27 31.97
CA LEU A 320 8.06 -4.36 31.57
C LEU A 320 8.40 -5.68 30.86
N ALA A 321 7.58 -6.71 31.00
CA ALA A 321 7.75 -8.02 30.35
C ALA A 321 9.17 -8.60 30.51
N GLY A 322 9.73 -8.48 31.72
CA GLY A 322 11.08 -8.95 32.06
C GLY A 322 12.22 -7.96 31.78
N ALA A 323 11.93 -6.80 31.17
CA ALA A 323 12.87 -5.69 31.11
C ALA A 323 13.18 -5.15 32.51
N LYS A 324 14.36 -4.54 32.65
CA LYS A 324 14.86 -3.99 33.92
C LYS A 324 15.52 -2.64 33.68
N PHE A 325 15.26 -1.70 34.59
CA PHE A 325 15.98 -0.44 34.68
C PHE A 325 17.06 -0.59 35.75
N ASN A 326 18.33 -0.39 35.39
CA ASN A 326 19.46 -0.44 36.32
C ASN A 326 19.51 -1.74 37.16
N GLY A 327 19.09 -2.87 36.58
CA GLY A 327 19.06 -4.18 37.24
C GLY A 327 17.79 -4.48 38.05
N VAL A 328 16.88 -3.52 38.18
CA VAL A 328 15.62 -3.63 38.94
C VAL A 328 14.43 -3.83 38.00
N SER A 329 13.51 -4.74 38.33
CA SER A 329 12.24 -4.92 37.61
C SER A 329 11.18 -3.96 38.15
N GLY A 330 11.44 -2.68 37.95
CA GLY A 330 10.63 -1.55 38.38
C GLY A 330 11.02 -0.31 37.59
N VAL A 331 10.26 0.76 37.74
CA VAL A 331 10.56 2.05 37.09
C VAL A 331 11.39 2.92 38.04
N PRO A 332 12.46 3.58 37.56
CA PRO A 332 13.30 4.42 38.41
C PRO A 332 12.51 5.65 38.89
N VAL A 333 12.78 6.06 40.12
CA VAL A 333 12.16 7.18 40.83
C VAL A 333 13.27 8.10 41.30
N ASN A 334 13.06 9.40 41.11
CA ASN A 334 14.00 10.42 41.54
C ASN A 334 14.15 10.42 43.06
N ALA A 335 15.39 10.52 43.55
CA ALA A 335 15.67 10.42 44.98
C ALA A 335 15.98 11.79 45.58
N TRP A 336 17.24 12.23 45.57
CA TRP A 336 17.66 13.49 46.18
C TRP A 336 17.75 14.61 45.13
N GLU A 337 17.12 15.75 45.38
CA GLU A 337 17.21 16.97 44.56
C GLU A 337 17.92 18.10 45.31
N SER A 338 18.65 18.94 44.56
CA SER A 338 19.41 20.11 45.07
C SER A 338 20.38 19.84 46.24
N GLY A 339 20.65 18.56 46.51
CA GLY A 339 21.56 18.13 47.56
C GLY A 339 20.96 18.10 48.97
N ASP A 340 19.69 18.44 49.17
CA ASP A 340 19.09 18.64 50.49
C ASP A 340 17.75 17.92 50.74
N ILE A 341 16.92 17.75 49.71
CA ILE A 341 15.55 17.22 49.85
C ILE A 341 15.41 15.85 49.17
N PHE A 342 14.75 14.90 49.84
CA PHE A 342 14.31 13.65 49.21
C PHE A 342 12.98 13.90 48.48
N GLU A 343 13.01 13.91 47.16
CA GLU A 343 11.88 14.18 46.27
C GLU A 343 10.93 12.97 46.23
N GLY A 344 11.39 11.83 45.73
CA GLY A 344 10.71 10.53 45.85
C GLY A 344 9.35 10.40 45.15
N SER A 345 8.91 11.37 44.35
CA SER A 345 7.56 11.42 43.75
C SER A 345 7.57 11.50 42.22
N HIS A 346 8.72 11.73 41.60
CA HIS A 346 8.84 11.75 40.14
C HIS A 346 9.50 10.47 39.62
N LEU A 347 8.99 9.96 38.50
CA LEU A 347 9.68 8.92 37.76
C LEU A 347 10.91 9.48 37.05
N GLN A 348 11.82 8.60 36.67
CA GLN A 348 13.03 8.93 35.91
C GLN A 348 13.05 8.14 34.60
N THR A 349 11.90 8.02 33.96
CA THR A 349 11.72 7.44 32.62
C THR A 349 11.65 8.55 31.57
N ALA A 350 11.45 8.29 30.28
CA ALA A 350 11.20 9.38 29.31
C ALA A 350 9.74 9.87 29.29
N GLY A 351 8.86 9.32 30.13
CA GLY A 351 7.40 9.48 30.07
C GLY A 351 6.85 10.74 30.71
N MET A 352 5.53 10.75 30.95
CA MET A 352 4.81 11.92 31.43
C MET A 352 5.18 12.30 32.86
N MET A 353 5.35 11.34 33.77
CA MET A 353 5.67 11.60 35.19
C MET A 353 7.16 11.75 35.43
N SER A 354 7.92 12.06 34.39
CA SER A 354 9.37 12.15 34.45
C SER A 354 9.85 13.51 34.95
N HIS A 355 10.89 13.51 35.78
CA HIS A 355 11.68 14.71 36.07
C HIS A 355 13.06 14.69 35.38
N ARG A 356 13.19 13.94 34.28
CA ARG A 356 14.34 14.07 33.39
C ARG A 356 14.32 15.44 32.72
N GLN A 357 15.50 15.96 32.42
CA GLN A 357 15.65 17.21 31.67
C GLN A 357 15.02 17.19 30.26
N TYR A 358 14.63 16.04 29.72
CA TYR A 358 13.91 16.00 28.45
C TYR A 358 12.95 14.83 28.41
N SER A 359 11.66 15.16 28.39
CA SER A 359 10.55 14.25 28.14
C SER A 359 9.74 14.80 26.98
N ASN A 360 9.51 13.99 25.94
CA ASN A 360 8.75 14.36 24.75
C ASN A 360 7.43 13.60 24.68
N TYR A 361 6.73 13.52 25.80
CA TYR A 361 5.44 12.85 25.91
C TYR A 361 4.36 13.85 26.29
N THR A 362 3.26 13.80 25.56
CA THR A 362 1.98 14.40 25.96
C THR A 362 1.01 13.35 26.52
N SER A 363 1.40 12.07 26.55
CA SER A 363 0.62 10.94 27.05
C SER A 363 1.44 10.06 27.99
N PHE A 364 0.79 9.32 28.89
CA PHE A 364 1.47 8.37 29.78
C PHE A 364 1.97 7.15 29.01
N MET A 365 3.13 6.61 29.39
CA MET A 365 3.60 5.31 28.89
C MET A 365 2.81 4.14 29.50
N GLU A 366 2.88 2.96 28.88
CA GLU A 366 2.23 1.75 29.41
C GLU A 366 2.69 1.47 30.86
N ALA A 367 3.99 1.55 31.14
CA ALA A 367 4.54 1.35 32.49
C ALA A 367 4.03 2.38 33.51
N GLU A 368 3.76 3.63 33.10
CA GLU A 368 3.22 4.67 33.99
C GLU A 368 1.71 4.44 34.25
N LEU A 369 0.96 3.97 33.26
CA LEU A 369 -0.42 3.51 33.50
C LEU A 369 -0.44 2.25 34.38
N ALA A 370 0.59 1.41 34.30
CA ALA A 370 0.74 0.25 35.17
C ALA A 370 1.00 0.65 36.64
N VAL A 371 1.75 1.73 36.89
CA VAL A 371 1.85 2.36 38.22
C VAL A 371 0.46 2.66 38.76
N MET A 372 -0.40 3.30 37.96
CA MET A 372 -1.78 3.59 38.39
C MET A 372 -2.56 2.32 38.77
N GLN A 373 -2.38 1.22 38.05
CA GLN A 373 -3.00 -0.06 38.41
C GLN A 373 -2.48 -0.61 39.74
N ASP A 374 -1.16 -0.52 39.99
CA ASP A 374 -0.55 -0.92 41.25
C ASP A 374 -0.99 -0.03 42.42
N LEU A 375 -1.26 1.26 42.18
CA LEU A 375 -1.89 2.16 43.15
C LEU A 375 -3.38 1.80 43.43
N GLY A 376 -3.97 0.86 42.69
CA GLY A 376 -5.32 0.35 42.92
C GLY A 376 -6.40 0.84 41.95
N TYR A 377 -6.03 1.62 40.92
CA TYR A 377 -6.99 2.08 39.92
C TYR A 377 -7.39 0.95 38.96
N ALA A 378 -8.69 0.73 38.82
CA ALA A 378 -9.23 -0.21 37.84
C ALA A 378 -9.26 0.45 36.46
N ILE A 379 -8.25 0.21 35.61
CA ILE A 379 -8.19 0.74 34.23
C ILE A 379 -7.95 -0.37 33.20
N ASP A 380 -8.35 -0.15 31.94
CA ASP A 380 -7.97 -1.01 30.80
C ASP A 380 -6.77 -0.43 30.08
N ARG A 381 -5.57 -0.70 30.61
CA ARG A 381 -4.30 -0.26 30.01
C ARG A 381 -4.17 -0.67 28.54
N LYS A 382 -4.72 -1.82 28.15
CA LYS A 382 -4.67 -2.36 26.78
C LYS A 382 -5.61 -1.65 25.79
N ALA A 383 -6.47 -0.74 26.28
CA ALA A 383 -7.21 0.18 25.41
C ALA A 383 -6.33 1.31 24.86
N TYR A 384 -5.24 1.63 25.57
CA TYR A 384 -4.30 2.72 25.23
C TYR A 384 -3.01 2.19 24.59
N PHE A 385 -2.58 0.98 24.97
CA PHE A 385 -1.37 0.34 24.45
C PHE A 385 -1.66 -1.06 23.92
N GLY A 386 -1.32 -1.34 22.67
CA GLY A 386 -1.39 -2.71 22.13
C GLY A 386 -0.28 -3.59 22.70
N TYR A 387 0.97 -3.18 22.47
CA TYR A 387 2.17 -3.87 22.94
C TYR A 387 3.31 -2.88 23.16
N SER A 388 4.10 -3.05 24.23
CA SER A 388 5.25 -2.20 24.55
C SER A 388 6.53 -3.02 24.69
N VAL A 389 7.63 -2.51 24.15
CA VAL A 389 8.97 -3.13 24.19
C VAL A 389 9.93 -2.25 24.98
N TYR A 390 10.11 -2.57 26.25
CA TYR A 390 11.07 -1.90 27.14
C TYR A 390 12.48 -2.51 27.11
N GLY A 391 12.60 -3.75 26.65
CA GLY A 391 13.87 -4.47 26.57
C GLY A 391 14.77 -3.97 25.42
N ASN A 392 16.07 -4.20 25.57
CA ASN A 392 17.10 -3.85 24.57
C ASN A 392 17.62 -5.10 23.85
N ASN A 393 18.17 -4.91 22.64
CA ASN A 393 18.85 -5.94 21.85
C ASN A 393 18.00 -7.19 21.57
N GLN A 394 16.69 -7.03 21.42
CA GLN A 394 15.76 -8.11 21.16
C GLN A 394 15.53 -8.30 19.66
N THR A 395 15.30 -9.55 19.24
CA THR A 395 14.69 -9.85 17.95
C THR A 395 13.31 -10.44 18.20
N LEU A 396 12.26 -9.74 17.77
CA LEU A 396 10.88 -10.05 18.14
C LEU A 396 9.99 -10.12 16.89
N ASN A 397 9.14 -11.15 16.83
CA ASN A 397 7.98 -11.16 15.96
C ASN A 397 6.74 -10.77 16.79
N ASN A 398 6.26 -9.53 16.65
CA ASN A 398 5.08 -9.06 17.35
C ASN A 398 3.80 -9.55 16.66
N THR A 399 3.12 -10.50 17.29
CA THR A 399 1.80 -11.00 16.87
C THR A 399 0.64 -10.33 17.61
N HIS A 400 0.91 -9.32 18.43
CA HIS A 400 -0.11 -8.52 19.11
C HIS A 400 -0.56 -7.36 18.23
N GLY A 401 -1.87 -7.30 17.95
CA GLY A 401 -2.51 -6.19 17.26
C GLY A 401 -3.04 -5.14 18.23
N PHE A 402 -3.68 -4.10 17.69
CA PHE A 402 -4.35 -3.06 18.47
C PHE A 402 -5.63 -2.62 17.77
N SER A 403 -6.76 -2.61 18.47
CA SER A 403 -8.05 -2.20 17.92
C SER A 403 -9.03 -1.86 19.06
N ALA A 404 -10.31 -1.62 18.76
CA ALA A 404 -11.30 -1.35 19.80
C ALA A 404 -11.45 -2.53 20.77
N ARG A 405 -11.52 -2.24 22.07
CA ARG A 405 -11.76 -3.22 23.13
C ARG A 405 -13.25 -3.54 23.24
N ASN A 406 -13.60 -4.77 23.63
CA ASN A 406 -14.97 -5.11 24.02
C ASN A 406 -15.36 -4.36 25.32
N ALA A 407 -16.66 -4.31 25.64
CA ALA A 407 -17.14 -3.58 26.83
C ALA A 407 -16.53 -4.08 28.15
N ALA A 408 -16.18 -5.37 28.22
CA ALA A 408 -15.49 -5.95 29.38
C ALA A 408 -14.00 -5.55 29.45
N GLY A 409 -13.41 -5.05 28.37
CA GLY A 409 -11.99 -4.77 28.20
C GLY A 409 -11.10 -5.99 28.42
N THR A 410 -11.52 -7.14 27.88
CA THR A 410 -10.81 -8.42 27.94
C THR A 410 -10.27 -8.88 26.59
N ALA A 411 -10.81 -8.36 25.47
CA ALA A 411 -10.41 -8.74 24.13
C ALA A 411 -10.54 -7.57 23.13
N TYR A 412 -9.72 -7.63 22.08
CA TYR A 412 -9.82 -6.78 20.91
C TYR A 412 -10.96 -7.23 19.98
N THR A 413 -11.58 -6.28 19.29
CA THR A 413 -12.63 -6.50 18.30
C THR A 413 -12.12 -6.17 16.89
N SER A 414 -12.91 -6.42 15.85
CA SER A 414 -12.54 -6.01 14.48
C SER A 414 -12.75 -4.51 14.21
N ALA A 415 -13.32 -3.75 15.14
CA ALA A 415 -13.56 -2.32 14.99
C ALA A 415 -12.30 -1.49 15.33
N TYR A 416 -12.19 -0.31 14.73
CA TYR A 416 -11.07 0.61 14.97
C TYR A 416 -11.16 1.19 16.38
N SER A 417 -10.03 1.27 17.08
CA SER A 417 -9.95 2.01 18.34
C SER A 417 -10.25 3.50 18.11
N GLU A 418 -11.10 4.08 18.94
CA GLU A 418 -11.40 5.52 18.94
C GLU A 418 -10.68 6.25 20.07
N VAL A 419 -9.85 5.53 20.84
CA VAL A 419 -9.12 6.06 22.00
C VAL A 419 -8.13 7.13 21.55
N PRO A 420 -8.30 8.41 21.96
CA PRO A 420 -7.34 9.47 21.67
C PRO A 420 -5.95 9.13 22.24
N LEU A 421 -4.91 9.51 21.53
CA LEU A 421 -3.50 9.33 21.94
C LEU A 421 -3.11 7.87 22.20
N GLY A 422 -3.90 6.89 21.75
CA GLY A 422 -3.56 5.47 21.86
C GLY A 422 -2.38 5.10 20.96
N ILE A 423 -1.56 4.15 21.42
CA ILE A 423 -0.35 3.68 20.75
C ILE A 423 -0.48 2.17 20.50
N GLY A 424 -0.44 1.75 19.23
CA GLY A 424 -0.53 0.33 18.89
C GLY A 424 0.70 -0.46 19.34
N LEU A 425 1.87 -0.12 18.81
CA LEU A 425 3.17 -0.64 19.24
C LEU A 425 4.03 0.50 19.80
N HIS A 426 4.48 0.37 21.04
CA HIS A 426 5.45 1.27 21.67
C HIS A 426 6.81 0.58 21.78
N VAL A 427 7.88 1.19 21.28
CA VAL A 427 9.25 0.65 21.39
C VAL A 427 10.09 1.63 22.18
N TYR A 428 10.28 1.37 23.46
CA TYR A 428 11.11 2.21 24.34
C TYR A 428 12.59 1.82 24.27
N GLY A 429 12.89 0.52 24.17
CA GLY A 429 14.26 0.00 24.21
C GLY A 429 15.07 0.26 22.93
N ALA A 430 16.37 -0.04 23.00
CA ALA A 430 17.37 0.19 21.94
C ALA A 430 17.93 -1.12 21.36
N GLY A 431 18.39 -1.08 20.11
CA GLY A 431 19.04 -2.20 19.42
C GLY A 431 18.10 -3.34 19.02
N ASN A 432 16.79 -3.09 18.96
CA ASN A 432 15.79 -4.12 18.72
C ASN A 432 15.51 -4.31 17.22
N THR A 433 15.30 -5.55 16.78
CA THR A 433 14.72 -5.87 15.46
C THR A 433 13.32 -6.42 15.63
N ILE A 434 12.30 -5.65 15.25
CA ILE A 434 10.90 -5.97 15.50
C ILE A 434 10.15 -6.11 14.19
N THR A 435 9.47 -7.25 14.01
CA THR A 435 8.53 -7.47 12.91
C THR A 435 7.10 -7.36 13.43
N GLN A 436 6.31 -6.41 12.92
CA GLN A 436 4.90 -6.25 13.28
C GLN A 436 4.03 -7.13 12.37
N SER A 437 3.59 -8.29 12.87
CA SER A 437 2.83 -9.27 12.07
C SER A 437 1.32 -9.19 12.25
N ALA A 438 0.83 -8.45 13.25
CA ALA A 438 -0.61 -8.25 13.47
C ALA A 438 -1.03 -6.83 13.11
N ASN A 439 -2.29 -6.67 12.68
CA ASN A 439 -2.82 -5.37 12.28
C ASN A 439 -3.00 -4.44 13.48
N ILE A 440 -2.82 -3.15 13.21
CA ILE A 440 -3.09 -2.06 14.15
C ILE A 440 -4.17 -1.19 13.52
N LEU A 441 -5.30 -1.05 14.18
CA LEU A 441 -6.53 -0.43 13.68
C LEU A 441 -6.96 0.67 14.66
N THR A 442 -6.46 1.89 14.49
CA THR A 442 -6.90 3.04 15.29
C THR A 442 -7.31 4.22 14.41
N LYS A 443 -8.28 4.99 14.92
CA LYS A 443 -8.74 6.26 14.38
C LYS A 443 -8.94 7.31 15.48
N GLY A 444 -8.35 7.10 16.65
CA GLY A 444 -8.35 8.08 17.74
C GLY A 444 -7.58 9.35 17.36
N THR A 445 -8.00 10.49 17.88
CA THR A 445 -7.29 11.77 17.69
C THR A 445 -5.87 11.69 18.26
N GLY A 446 -4.88 12.07 17.46
CA GLY A 446 -3.46 12.06 17.81
C GLY A 446 -2.87 10.66 18.04
N ALA A 447 -3.61 9.58 17.79
CA ALA A 447 -3.16 8.22 18.02
C ALA A 447 -1.99 7.83 17.09
N ALA A 448 -1.11 6.96 17.57
CA ALA A 448 -0.07 6.33 16.75
C ALA A 448 -0.32 4.85 16.51
N GLY A 449 -0.06 4.41 15.28
CA GLY A 449 0.06 3.00 14.98
C GLY A 449 1.30 2.41 15.68
N ILE A 450 2.46 2.95 15.34
CA ILE A 450 3.75 2.59 15.98
C ILE A 450 4.42 3.87 16.49
N ARG A 451 4.91 3.87 17.74
CA ARG A 451 5.84 4.86 18.29
C ARG A 451 7.15 4.18 18.63
N VAL A 452 8.26 4.69 18.09
CA VAL A 452 9.61 4.17 18.32
C VAL A 452 10.48 5.23 18.99
N ASP A 453 10.98 4.89 20.16
CA ASP A 453 12.02 5.61 20.89
C ASP A 453 13.32 4.78 20.89
N GLY A 454 14.33 5.20 21.65
CA GLY A 454 15.63 4.51 21.75
C GLY A 454 16.52 4.70 20.50
N GLU A 455 17.62 3.95 20.39
CA GLU A 455 18.53 3.99 19.23
C GLU A 455 18.71 2.60 18.58
N LYS A 456 19.10 2.56 17.29
CA LYS A 456 19.49 1.34 16.56
C LYS A 456 18.42 0.24 16.46
N ASN A 457 17.15 0.59 16.58
CA ASN A 457 16.05 -0.32 16.28
C ASN A 457 15.84 -0.46 14.75
N THR A 458 15.30 -1.60 14.37
CA THR A 458 14.84 -1.91 13.02
C THR A 458 13.40 -2.38 13.08
N ILE A 459 12.50 -1.68 12.40
CA ILE A 459 11.07 -2.03 12.34
C ILE A 459 10.75 -2.60 10.96
N ASN A 460 10.15 -3.80 10.94
CA ASN A 460 9.68 -4.45 9.71
C ASN A 460 8.15 -4.52 9.72
N VAL A 461 7.52 -4.00 8.67
CA VAL A 461 6.08 -4.10 8.40
C VAL A 461 5.88 -4.97 7.15
N PRO A 462 5.58 -6.27 7.29
CA PRO A 462 5.39 -7.19 6.18
C PRO A 462 4.20 -6.83 5.27
N GLN A 463 4.21 -7.35 4.03
CA GLN A 463 3.16 -7.10 3.04
C GLN A 463 1.73 -7.46 3.52
N SER A 464 1.60 -8.44 4.41
CA SER A 464 0.32 -8.88 4.98
C SER A 464 -0.22 -8.01 6.13
N THR A 465 0.54 -7.03 6.60
CA THR A 465 0.19 -6.22 7.77
C THR A 465 -0.38 -4.87 7.37
N GLU A 466 -1.48 -4.48 8.02
CA GLU A 466 -2.07 -3.15 7.93
C GLU A 466 -1.93 -2.38 9.25
N ILE A 467 -1.47 -1.12 9.16
CA ILE A 467 -1.36 -0.18 10.27
C ILE A 467 -2.19 1.05 9.92
N HIS A 468 -3.18 1.34 10.73
CA HIS A 468 -4.10 2.46 10.56
C HIS A 468 -4.04 3.38 11.76
N ALA A 469 -3.86 4.67 11.49
CA ALA A 469 -3.96 5.79 12.43
C ALA A 469 -4.82 6.90 11.81
N ASP A 470 -6.05 6.55 11.42
CA ASP A 470 -6.87 7.35 10.50
C ASP A 470 -7.65 8.50 11.17
N GLY A 471 -7.36 8.79 12.44
CA GLY A 471 -7.94 9.90 13.19
C GLY A 471 -7.30 11.25 12.86
N LYS A 472 -7.90 12.34 13.35
CA LYS A 472 -7.29 13.68 13.29
C LYS A 472 -5.89 13.63 13.90
N ASN A 473 -4.90 14.23 13.23
CA ASN A 473 -3.49 14.26 13.65
C ASN A 473 -2.85 12.87 13.87
N GLY A 474 -3.44 11.78 13.33
CA GLY A 474 -2.91 10.44 13.52
C GLY A 474 -1.53 10.22 12.91
N LYS A 475 -0.76 9.31 13.49
CA LYS A 475 0.60 8.95 13.07
C LYS A 475 0.67 7.47 12.74
N GLY A 476 0.89 7.09 11.49
CA GLY A 476 0.95 5.66 11.13
C GLY A 476 2.15 4.99 11.81
N VAL A 477 3.35 5.46 11.48
CA VAL A 477 4.61 5.08 12.13
C VAL A 477 5.36 6.36 12.53
N LEU A 478 5.62 6.54 13.82
CA LEU A 478 6.36 7.65 14.40
C LEU A 478 7.68 7.14 14.98
N PHE A 479 8.81 7.66 14.50
CA PHE A 479 10.07 7.62 15.26
C PHE A 479 10.21 8.92 16.03
N ALA A 480 10.12 8.79 17.35
CA ALA A 480 10.04 9.91 18.28
C ALA A 480 11.40 10.24 18.93
N TYR A 481 12.39 9.34 18.87
CA TYR A 481 13.67 9.60 19.51
C TYR A 481 14.83 8.73 18.99
N GLY A 482 16.06 9.21 19.23
CA GLY A 482 17.35 8.52 19.05
C GLY A 482 17.90 8.51 17.62
N ARG A 483 18.76 7.51 17.32
CA ARG A 483 19.59 7.50 16.10
C ARG A 483 19.82 6.12 15.49
N ASN A 484 20.32 6.12 14.25
CA ASN A 484 20.73 4.96 13.46
C ASN A 484 19.64 3.89 13.35
N GLN A 485 18.40 4.33 13.23
CA GLN A 485 17.22 3.48 13.13
C GLN A 485 16.98 3.03 11.67
N ASN A 486 16.25 1.94 11.48
CA ASN A 486 15.82 1.48 10.16
C ASN A 486 14.33 1.13 10.13
N LEU A 487 13.67 1.42 9.00
CA LEU A 487 12.28 1.06 8.74
C LEU A 487 12.18 0.32 7.40
N ASN A 488 11.63 -0.89 7.41
CA ASN A 488 11.31 -1.67 6.22
C ASN A 488 9.79 -1.83 6.12
N LEU A 489 9.16 -1.16 5.16
CA LEU A 489 7.70 -1.09 5.02
C LEU A 489 7.27 -1.71 3.69
N ALA A 490 6.85 -2.97 3.74
CA ALA A 490 6.24 -3.70 2.62
C ALA A 490 4.71 -3.79 2.73
N GLY A 491 4.15 -3.58 3.93
CA GLY A 491 2.71 -3.59 4.20
C GLY A 491 1.98 -2.29 3.84
N LYS A 492 0.86 -2.04 4.50
CA LYS A 492 0.03 -0.85 4.29
C LYS A 492 -0.03 -0.01 5.54
N VAL A 493 0.27 1.28 5.42
CA VAL A 493 0.17 2.26 6.52
C VAL A 493 -0.72 3.43 6.10
N THR A 494 -1.75 3.74 6.88
CA THR A 494 -2.62 4.89 6.64
C THR A 494 -2.74 5.79 7.86
N ALA A 495 -2.78 7.10 7.60
CA ALA A 495 -3.11 8.13 8.56
C ALA A 495 -3.97 9.18 7.84
N SER A 496 -5.16 8.78 7.39
CA SER A 496 -5.97 9.57 6.44
C SER A 496 -6.72 10.75 7.05
N GLY A 497 -6.74 10.91 8.38
CA GLY A 497 -7.37 12.05 9.03
C GLY A 497 -6.66 13.37 8.75
N SER A 498 -7.35 14.49 8.96
CA SER A 498 -6.75 15.83 8.82
C SER A 498 -5.53 15.98 9.72
N GLY A 499 -4.42 16.50 9.20
CA GLY A 499 -3.14 16.59 9.92
C GLY A 499 -2.40 15.25 10.09
N GLY A 500 -2.89 14.18 9.46
CA GLY A 500 -2.33 12.83 9.59
C GLY A 500 -1.08 12.63 8.75
N ASN A 501 -0.06 12.01 9.38
CA ASN A 501 1.20 11.65 8.74
C ASN A 501 1.35 10.13 8.72
N ALA A 502 1.51 9.52 7.54
CA ALA A 502 1.62 8.06 7.45
C ALA A 502 2.94 7.58 8.07
N VAL A 503 4.04 8.26 7.78
CA VAL A 503 5.34 8.07 8.44
C VAL A 503 5.87 9.42 8.91
N GLU A 504 6.28 9.49 10.17
CA GLU A 504 6.85 10.69 10.79
C GLU A 504 8.16 10.39 11.52
N PHE A 505 9.14 11.27 11.32
CA PHE A 505 10.43 11.26 12.00
C PHE A 505 10.60 12.60 12.70
N ASN A 506 10.50 12.63 14.02
CA ASN A 506 10.42 13.89 14.77
C ASN A 506 10.77 13.67 16.24
N PHE A 507 11.72 14.44 16.80
CA PHE A 507 12.02 14.33 18.23
C PHE A 507 10.97 15.03 19.10
N GLY A 508 10.17 15.93 18.54
CA GLY A 508 9.27 16.78 19.32
C GLY A 508 10.05 17.81 20.13
N SER A 509 9.57 18.15 21.32
CA SER A 509 10.22 19.09 22.24
C SER A 509 10.08 18.60 23.68
N SER A 510 10.86 19.14 24.61
CA SER A 510 10.64 18.85 26.03
C SER A 510 9.28 19.40 26.43
N SER A 511 8.51 18.69 27.26
CA SER A 511 7.24 19.18 27.79
C SER A 511 7.39 20.48 28.59
N ASN A 512 8.55 20.76 29.18
CA ASN A 512 8.81 22.06 29.85
C ASN A 512 9.38 23.13 28.90
N GLY A 513 9.46 22.85 27.60
CA GLY A 513 9.98 23.78 26.60
C GLY A 513 11.50 23.83 26.50
N ALA A 514 12.02 24.87 25.87
CA ALA A 514 13.46 24.98 25.62
C ALA A 514 14.29 25.45 26.83
N ASP A 515 13.66 25.78 27.96
CA ASP A 515 14.37 26.07 29.22
C ASP A 515 15.11 24.85 29.74
N ASP A 516 14.47 23.67 29.60
CA ASP A 516 15.09 22.36 29.72
C ASP A 516 16.18 22.20 28.66
N GLU A 517 15.76 21.89 27.43
CA GLU A 517 16.55 21.90 26.22
C GLU A 517 15.72 21.46 25.01
N TYR A 518 16.12 21.94 23.84
CA TYR A 518 15.69 21.47 22.54
C TYR A 518 16.78 20.58 21.93
N ARG A 519 16.44 19.33 21.60
CA ARG A 519 17.40 18.35 21.09
C ARG A 519 16.89 17.61 19.86
N GLY A 520 17.82 16.99 19.14
CA GLY A 520 17.56 16.11 18.01
C GLY A 520 18.86 15.67 17.33
N SER A 521 18.79 15.21 16.09
CA SER A 521 19.97 14.83 15.30
C SER A 521 20.98 15.98 15.30
N TYR A 522 22.14 15.79 15.90
CA TYR A 522 23.22 16.79 15.98
C TYR A 522 22.84 18.15 16.64
N ILE A 523 21.72 18.22 17.36
CA ILE A 523 21.21 19.45 17.99
C ILE A 523 21.01 19.18 19.48
N ARG A 524 21.51 20.11 20.31
CA ARG A 524 21.18 20.21 21.74
C ARG A 524 21.37 21.66 22.18
N TYR A 525 20.29 22.31 22.56
CA TYR A 525 20.25 23.76 22.69
C TYR A 525 19.31 24.18 23.82
N GLU A 526 19.80 25.02 24.74
CA GLU A 526 19.07 25.52 25.90
C GLU A 526 18.69 26.99 25.70
N ARG A 527 17.49 27.38 26.13
CA ARG A 527 17.04 28.78 26.19
C ARG A 527 16.44 29.13 27.53
N LYS A 528 17.15 29.95 28.32
CA LYS A 528 16.63 30.44 29.59
C LYS A 528 15.66 31.60 29.43
N VAL A 529 14.63 31.62 30.27
CA VAL A 529 13.56 32.63 30.26
C VAL A 529 13.52 33.37 31.59
N ASP A 530 13.29 34.68 31.56
CA ASP A 530 13.04 35.47 32.77
C ASP A 530 11.63 35.22 33.31
N SER A 531 11.52 34.77 34.56
CA SER A 531 10.25 34.40 35.16
C SER A 531 9.24 35.55 35.25
N LYS A 532 9.69 36.80 35.28
CA LYS A 532 8.82 37.98 35.44
C LYS A 532 8.29 38.51 34.13
N THR A 533 9.09 38.39 33.08
CA THR A 533 8.82 39.06 31.79
C THR A 533 8.58 38.09 30.65
N GLY A 534 8.91 36.80 30.80
CA GLY A 534 8.84 35.80 29.73
C GLY A 534 9.88 36.01 28.62
N ASN A 535 10.81 36.95 28.79
CA ASN A 535 11.85 37.24 27.82
C ASN A 535 12.97 36.20 27.88
N ILE A 536 13.53 35.85 26.72
CA ILE A 536 14.72 34.99 26.64
C ILE A 536 15.92 35.76 27.21
N THR A 537 16.58 35.18 28.22
CA THR A 537 17.75 35.77 28.89
C THR A 537 19.06 35.14 28.46
N LYS A 538 19.02 33.92 27.91
CA LYS A 538 20.20 33.18 27.45
C LYS A 538 19.81 32.17 26.39
N GLY A 539 20.69 31.97 25.41
CA GLY A 539 20.61 30.86 24.45
C GLY A 539 21.98 30.21 24.32
N THR A 540 22.09 28.89 24.47
CA THR A 540 23.40 28.21 24.50
C THR A 540 23.34 26.83 23.87
N ASN A 541 24.34 26.53 23.05
CA ASN A 541 24.51 25.20 22.48
C ASN A 541 25.22 24.27 23.47
N LEU A 542 24.52 23.23 23.93
CA LEU A 542 25.05 22.26 24.89
C LEU A 542 25.83 21.17 24.15
N THR A 543 26.88 20.63 24.76
CA THR A 543 27.64 19.51 24.18
C THR A 543 26.75 18.28 24.03
N LEU A 544 26.72 17.69 22.82
CA LEU A 544 25.82 16.56 22.49
C LEU A 544 25.93 15.36 23.42
N ASN A 545 27.13 15.07 23.95
CA ASN A 545 27.41 13.88 24.75
C ASN A 545 27.80 14.15 26.21
N ALA A 546 27.69 15.40 26.66
CA ALA A 546 27.87 15.77 28.07
C ALA A 546 26.53 15.62 28.82
N MET A 547 26.09 14.39 29.03
CA MET A 547 24.84 14.02 29.70
C MET A 547 25.12 13.00 30.80
N ASP A 548 24.47 13.13 31.96
CA ASP A 548 24.51 12.15 33.04
C ASP A 548 23.26 11.25 33.02
N ASN A 549 23.11 10.38 34.03
CA ASN A 549 21.99 9.43 34.12
C ASN A 549 20.61 10.10 34.24
N ASN A 550 20.54 11.38 34.62
CA ASN A 550 19.29 12.14 34.77
C ASN A 550 18.93 12.93 33.50
N THR A 551 19.92 13.19 32.63
CA THR A 551 19.72 13.86 31.33
C THR A 551 19.52 12.88 30.16
N TYR A 552 20.10 11.69 30.27
CA TYR A 552 20.27 10.69 29.22
C TYR A 552 19.04 9.77 29.05
N ASN A 553 18.71 9.37 27.80
CA ASN A 553 17.65 8.39 27.54
C ASN A 553 18.12 6.96 27.25
N ALA A 554 18.97 6.75 26.25
CA ALA A 554 19.40 5.43 25.76
C ALA A 554 20.92 5.30 25.53
N SER A 555 21.61 6.35 25.08
CA SER A 555 23.09 6.42 24.92
C SER A 555 23.63 7.86 25.02
N ALA A 556 24.88 8.05 25.49
CA ALA A 556 25.46 9.39 25.64
C ALA A 556 25.68 10.02 24.27
N ASN A 557 25.72 9.19 23.23
CA ASN A 557 25.90 9.60 21.86
C ASN A 557 24.58 9.54 21.08
N GLU A 558 23.42 9.43 21.72
CA GLU A 558 22.12 9.21 21.07
C GLU A 558 21.70 10.33 20.11
N LEU A 559 22.25 11.53 20.28
CA LEU A 559 22.05 12.69 19.39
C LEU A 559 23.14 12.80 18.30
N MET A 560 24.23 12.02 18.39
CA MET A 560 25.34 12.04 17.44
C MET A 560 25.07 11.10 16.26
N GLY A 561 24.05 11.41 15.46
CA GLY A 561 23.67 10.59 14.31
C GLY A 561 22.39 11.06 13.62
N GLU A 562 22.18 10.55 12.42
CA GLU A 562 20.86 10.56 11.79
C GLU A 562 19.85 9.77 12.63
N MET A 563 18.61 10.25 12.71
CA MET A 563 17.51 9.51 13.32
C MET A 563 17.28 8.20 12.57
N ILE A 564 17.15 8.29 11.24
CA ILE A 564 16.96 7.14 10.35
C ILE A 564 18.13 7.00 9.40
N THR A 565 18.76 5.83 9.41
CA THR A 565 19.76 5.47 8.40
C THR A 565 19.09 5.09 7.09
N ASN A 566 18.12 4.17 7.11
CA ASN A 566 17.37 3.76 5.93
C ASN A 566 15.87 3.57 6.23
N PHE A 567 15.03 4.24 5.44
CA PHE A 567 13.63 3.90 5.29
C PHE A 567 13.43 3.26 3.91
N ASN A 568 13.16 1.95 3.87
CA ASN A 568 12.89 1.19 2.65
C ASN A 568 11.37 0.98 2.51
N LEU A 569 10.79 1.49 1.43
CA LEU A 569 9.35 1.42 1.13
C LEU A 569 9.12 0.60 -0.14
N SER A 570 8.43 -0.53 -0.02
CA SER A 570 7.88 -1.31 -1.15
C SER A 570 6.36 -1.54 -1.05
N GLY A 571 5.75 -1.06 0.04
CA GLY A 571 4.33 -1.17 0.34
C GLY A 571 3.52 0.09 0.03
N LYS A 572 2.39 0.25 0.72
CA LYS A 572 1.45 1.36 0.49
C LYS A 572 1.42 2.31 1.67
N ILE A 573 1.57 3.60 1.43
CA ILE A 573 1.42 4.64 2.45
C ILE A 573 0.42 5.72 2.02
N THR A 574 -0.44 6.14 2.94
CA THR A 574 -1.41 7.22 2.71
C THR A 574 -1.53 8.13 3.91
N GLY A 575 -1.13 9.40 3.76
CA GLY A 575 -1.31 10.43 4.78
C GLY A 575 -2.31 11.49 4.36
N GLY A 576 -3.10 11.98 5.31
CA GLY A 576 -4.05 13.08 5.08
C GLY A 576 -3.35 14.42 4.84
N GLU A 577 -2.20 14.64 5.47
CA GLU A 577 -1.33 15.80 5.26
C GLU A 577 -0.05 15.40 4.51
N ASN A 578 0.72 14.47 5.09
CA ASN A 578 1.96 13.97 4.48
C ASN A 578 2.00 12.44 4.47
N ALA A 579 2.42 11.88 3.34
CA ALA A 579 2.86 10.49 3.30
C ALA A 579 4.12 10.30 4.17
N ILE A 580 5.07 11.24 4.09
CA ILE A 580 6.30 11.23 4.88
C ILE A 580 6.56 12.64 5.41
N TYR A 581 6.76 12.76 6.72
CA TYR A 581 7.12 14.01 7.38
C TYR A 581 8.43 13.86 8.17
N ILE A 582 9.38 14.78 7.95
CA ILE A 582 10.62 14.92 8.73
C ILE A 582 10.56 16.24 9.50
N GLY A 583 10.62 16.15 10.82
CA GLY A 583 10.59 17.28 11.75
C GLY A 583 11.89 18.10 11.77
N ARG A 584 11.84 19.28 12.37
CA ARG A 584 12.92 20.27 12.35
C ARG A 584 14.23 19.80 12.98
N ASN A 585 14.12 18.91 13.93
CA ASN A 585 15.21 18.35 14.71
C ASN A 585 15.53 16.89 14.34
N ALA A 586 14.93 16.34 13.28
CA ALA A 586 15.20 14.99 12.81
C ALA A 586 15.95 14.99 11.49
N PHE A 587 17.08 14.27 11.42
CA PHE A 587 17.77 14.01 10.17
C PHE A 587 17.49 12.57 9.70
N VAL A 588 17.02 12.42 8.46
CA VAL A 588 16.87 11.13 7.78
C VAL A 588 17.89 11.06 6.66
N LYS A 589 18.71 10.02 6.65
CA LYS A 589 19.78 9.89 5.66
C LYS A 589 19.26 9.40 4.31
N ASN A 590 18.54 8.28 4.30
CA ASN A 590 18.02 7.66 3.08
C ASN A 590 16.54 7.29 3.20
N ILE A 591 15.77 7.66 2.19
CA ILE A 591 14.43 7.15 1.92
C ILE A 591 14.50 6.45 0.56
N ASN A 592 14.30 5.14 0.54
CA ASN A 592 14.37 4.31 -0.65
C ASN A 592 12.96 3.86 -1.02
N ILE A 593 12.44 4.38 -2.12
CA ILE A 593 11.14 4.03 -2.70
C ILE A 593 11.39 2.96 -3.77
N GLU A 594 11.06 1.73 -3.44
CA GLU A 594 11.32 0.54 -4.25
C GLU A 594 10.12 0.18 -5.13
N ASN A 595 10.35 -0.72 -6.07
CA ASN A 595 9.28 -1.27 -6.91
C ASN A 595 8.12 -1.86 -6.08
N GLY A 596 6.89 -1.58 -6.51
CA GLY A 596 5.66 -1.96 -5.80
C GLY A 596 5.13 -0.91 -4.81
N ALA A 597 5.90 0.15 -4.52
CA ALA A 597 5.47 1.21 -3.64
C ALA A 597 4.29 2.03 -4.20
N GLU A 598 3.31 2.34 -3.35
CA GLU A 598 2.21 3.28 -3.66
C GLU A 598 2.14 4.37 -2.59
N ILE A 599 2.29 5.64 -3.01
CA ILE A 599 2.37 6.79 -2.10
C ILE A 599 1.20 7.75 -2.38
N LYS A 600 0.47 8.12 -1.32
CA LYS A 600 -0.55 9.18 -1.36
C LYS A 600 -0.33 10.19 -0.23
N GLY A 601 -0.23 11.46 -0.58
CA GLY A 601 0.14 12.55 0.33
C GLY A 601 1.51 13.14 -0.02
N ASN A 602 1.90 14.22 0.65
CA ASN A 602 3.16 14.92 0.37
C ASN A 602 4.35 14.24 1.04
N ILE A 603 5.57 14.50 0.55
CA ILE A 603 6.83 14.19 1.21
C ILE A 603 7.46 15.52 1.62
N LYS A 604 7.57 15.74 2.94
CA LYS A 604 7.96 17.04 3.48
C LYS A 604 9.08 16.89 4.50
N SER A 605 10.14 17.65 4.32
CA SER A 605 11.25 17.77 5.26
C SER A 605 11.42 19.19 5.74
N GLU A 606 11.19 19.39 7.04
CA GLU A 606 11.47 20.62 7.77
C GLU A 606 12.81 20.54 8.50
N TRP A 607 13.62 19.49 8.27
CA TRP A 607 14.95 19.35 8.85
C TRP A 607 15.71 20.68 8.77
N LYS A 608 16.20 21.16 9.92
CA LYS A 608 16.90 22.45 10.11
C LYS A 608 16.15 23.72 9.63
N HIS A 609 14.83 23.68 9.42
CA HIS A 609 14.00 24.87 9.10
C HIS A 609 13.39 25.48 10.35
N PHE A 610 14.14 26.38 10.97
CA PHE A 610 13.69 27.17 12.11
C PHE A 610 13.30 28.60 11.69
N SER A 611 12.35 29.21 12.40
CA SER A 611 11.95 30.61 12.22
C SER A 611 11.58 31.25 13.56
N LYS A 612 11.53 32.60 13.59
CA LYS A 612 11.07 33.35 14.76
C LYS A 612 9.65 32.93 15.21
N ASP A 613 8.78 32.53 14.27
CA ASP A 613 7.42 32.08 14.61
C ASP A 613 7.38 30.70 15.27
N TYR A 614 8.37 29.86 14.99
CA TYR A 614 8.59 28.59 15.69
C TYR A 614 9.50 28.76 16.92
N GLY A 615 9.84 29.99 17.26
CA GLY A 615 10.67 30.34 18.40
C GLY A 615 12.15 30.45 18.08
N PHE A 616 12.70 29.58 17.24
CA PHE A 616 14.14 29.54 16.95
C PHE A 616 14.50 30.39 15.72
N GLY A 617 15.26 31.48 15.90
CA GLY A 617 15.55 32.39 14.78
C GLY A 617 16.54 33.52 15.10
N ASP A 618 17.42 33.34 16.08
CA ASP A 618 18.38 34.38 16.45
C ASP A 618 19.49 34.51 15.39
N GLU A 619 19.93 35.74 15.15
CA GLU A 619 21.04 36.04 14.25
C GLU A 619 22.36 36.15 15.02
N GLU A 620 23.47 35.82 14.37
CA GLU A 620 24.82 35.93 14.94
C GLU A 620 25.22 37.41 15.04
N THR A 621 24.94 38.03 16.18
CA THR A 621 25.41 39.37 16.53
C THR A 621 26.51 39.22 17.57
N GLY A 622 27.76 39.59 17.23
CA GLY A 622 28.99 39.27 17.98
C GLY A 622 29.11 39.79 19.43
N THR A 623 28.00 40.22 20.04
CA THR A 623 27.86 40.71 21.41
C THR A 623 26.63 40.14 22.15
N SER A 624 25.86 39.22 21.54
CA SER A 624 24.63 38.67 22.13
C SER A 624 24.90 37.55 23.14
N ILE A 625 24.20 37.60 24.29
CA ILE A 625 24.12 36.51 25.28
C ILE A 625 23.22 35.34 24.81
N ILE A 626 22.54 35.53 23.69
CA ILE A 626 21.71 34.54 23.01
C ILE A 626 22.46 34.05 21.79
N GLU A 627 23.05 32.87 21.90
CA GLU A 627 23.71 32.20 20.77
C GLU A 627 22.66 31.66 19.80
N PRO A 628 22.87 31.76 18.46
CA PRO A 628 22.03 31.06 17.51
C PRO A 628 22.13 29.54 17.71
N LEU A 629 21.05 28.82 17.41
CA LEU A 629 21.05 27.35 17.40
C LEU A 629 22.08 26.84 16.37
N ARG A 630 22.90 25.86 16.78
CA ARG A 630 23.94 25.27 15.95
C ARG A 630 23.79 23.76 15.81
N ILE A 631 24.14 23.27 14.63
CA ILE A 631 24.33 21.87 14.32
C ILE A 631 25.77 21.50 14.70
N GLN A 632 25.94 20.47 15.52
CA GLN A 632 27.22 19.96 15.99
C GLN A 632 27.61 18.70 15.21
N TYR A 633 28.49 18.84 14.21
CA TYR A 633 28.83 17.77 13.26
C TYR A 633 30.35 17.70 12.99
N ASN A 634 30.91 16.49 12.95
CA ASN A 634 32.34 16.23 12.72
C ASN A 634 33.31 17.09 13.55
N GLY A 635 33.00 17.27 14.84
CA GLY A 635 33.84 18.04 15.78
C GLY A 635 33.82 19.55 15.57
N LYS A 636 32.89 20.06 14.75
CA LYS A 636 32.67 21.48 14.49
C LYS A 636 31.21 21.87 14.74
N THR A 637 30.96 23.16 14.83
CA THR A 637 29.62 23.73 15.02
C THR A 637 29.26 24.66 13.87
N TYR A 638 28.05 24.51 13.33
CA TYR A 638 27.56 25.26 12.17
C TYR A 638 26.24 25.94 12.54
N VAL A 639 25.99 27.16 12.08
CA VAL A 639 24.67 27.78 12.28
C VAL A 639 23.63 26.93 11.54
N TYR A 640 22.48 26.68 12.15
CA TYR A 640 21.49 25.72 11.65
C TYR A 640 21.07 25.94 10.18
N ASN A 641 21.08 27.19 9.71
CA ASN A 641 20.65 27.54 8.35
C ASN A 641 21.76 27.39 7.29
N GLN A 642 22.98 27.01 7.69
CA GLN A 642 24.05 26.66 6.76
C GLN A 642 23.74 25.33 6.06
N TYR A 643 24.25 25.18 4.85
CA TYR A 643 24.13 23.97 4.06
C TYR A 643 25.36 23.07 4.27
N ILE A 644 25.11 21.84 4.71
CA ILE A 644 26.12 20.80 4.92
C ILE A 644 25.75 19.63 4.00
N PRO A 645 26.53 19.35 2.92
CA PRO A 645 26.18 18.32 1.94
C PRO A 645 25.92 16.93 2.52
N ASP A 646 26.60 16.59 3.62
CA ASP A 646 26.46 15.29 4.30
C ASP A 646 25.14 15.14 5.07
N LEU A 647 24.49 16.26 5.43
CA LEU A 647 23.28 16.32 6.25
C LEU A 647 22.04 16.65 5.43
N VAL A 648 21.93 16.02 4.25
CA VAL A 648 20.86 16.18 3.27
C VAL A 648 20.21 14.84 3.03
N THR A 649 18.87 14.80 3.08
CA THR A 649 18.08 13.58 2.89
C THR A 649 18.16 13.13 1.44
N ASN A 650 18.51 11.87 1.20
CA ASN A 650 18.44 11.26 -0.13
C ASN A 650 17.10 10.55 -0.31
N LEU A 651 16.25 11.09 -1.19
CA LEU A 651 15.00 10.48 -1.60
C LEU A 651 15.22 9.73 -2.92
N ASN A 652 15.36 8.41 -2.83
CA ASN A 652 15.74 7.54 -3.93
C ASN A 652 14.52 6.81 -4.49
N PHE A 653 14.27 6.91 -5.79
CA PHE A 653 13.25 6.16 -6.51
C PHE A 653 13.90 5.07 -7.34
N ASN A 654 13.54 3.82 -7.07
CA ASN A 654 14.11 2.62 -7.68
C ASN A 654 13.00 1.64 -8.11
N GLY A 655 12.30 1.97 -9.20
CA GLY A 655 11.20 1.16 -9.73
C GLY A 655 10.24 1.93 -10.61
N ASP A 656 9.22 1.23 -11.12
CA ASP A 656 8.17 1.83 -11.94
C ASP A 656 7.09 2.46 -11.05
N ILE A 657 7.25 3.76 -10.78
CA ILE A 657 6.52 4.48 -9.75
C ILE A 657 5.73 5.64 -10.37
N ASN A 658 4.44 5.74 -10.01
CA ASN A 658 3.61 6.90 -10.30
C ASN A 658 3.38 7.67 -9.01
N TYR A 659 3.80 8.94 -8.98
CA TYR A 659 3.65 9.79 -7.79
C TYR A 659 3.28 11.22 -8.18
N SER A 660 2.34 11.81 -7.44
CA SER A 660 1.83 13.16 -7.72
C SER A 660 1.75 14.07 -6.50
N GLY A 661 2.18 13.60 -5.32
CA GLY A 661 2.29 14.44 -4.13
C GLY A 661 3.46 15.40 -4.25
N ASN A 662 3.42 16.51 -3.51
CA ASN A 662 4.53 17.46 -3.53
C ASN A 662 5.71 16.94 -2.72
N ILE A 663 6.91 17.36 -3.11
CA ILE A 663 8.16 17.08 -2.39
C ILE A 663 8.73 18.42 -1.93
N THR A 664 8.98 18.59 -0.64
CA THR A 664 9.49 19.85 -0.08
C THR A 664 10.69 19.58 0.84
N GLY A 665 11.82 20.22 0.53
CA GLY A 665 13.08 20.14 1.27
C GLY A 665 14.13 21.03 0.60
N ALA A 666 13.80 22.31 0.40
CA ALA A 666 14.51 23.26 -0.47
C ALA A 666 16.02 23.33 -0.25
N ASP A 667 16.50 23.09 0.98
CA ASP A 667 17.92 23.14 1.34
C ASP A 667 18.42 21.87 2.07
N ASN A 668 17.61 20.80 2.09
CA ASN A 668 17.85 19.64 2.94
C ASN A 668 17.36 18.30 2.34
N MET A 669 16.93 18.28 1.08
CA MET A 669 16.55 17.07 0.36
C MET A 669 17.11 17.04 -1.07
N LYS A 670 17.56 15.86 -1.50
CA LYS A 670 17.90 15.51 -2.89
C LYS A 670 16.93 14.46 -3.40
N VAL A 671 16.53 14.55 -4.66
CA VAL A 671 15.75 13.50 -5.33
C VAL A 671 16.65 12.75 -6.28
N ASN A 672 16.72 11.43 -6.15
CA ASN A 672 17.48 10.57 -7.03
C ASN A 672 16.55 9.56 -7.68
N VAL A 673 16.56 9.45 -9.00
CA VAL A 673 15.92 8.36 -9.74
C VAL A 673 17.03 7.41 -10.13
N THR A 674 17.16 6.33 -9.35
CA THR A 674 18.30 5.40 -9.41
C THR A 674 18.04 4.20 -10.30
N GLY A 675 16.77 3.95 -10.67
CA GLY A 675 16.37 2.87 -11.55
C GLY A 675 14.87 2.87 -11.82
N GLY A 676 14.45 2.23 -12.92
CA GLY A 676 13.05 2.16 -13.34
C GLY A 676 12.49 3.49 -13.81
N LYS A 677 11.15 3.57 -13.94
CA LYS A 677 10.43 4.75 -14.42
C LYS A 677 9.68 5.49 -13.33
N LEU A 678 10.12 6.69 -12.98
CA LEU A 678 9.35 7.65 -12.20
C LEU A 678 8.49 8.54 -13.12
N THR A 679 7.18 8.36 -13.07
CA THR A 679 6.23 9.32 -13.65
C THR A 679 5.73 10.25 -12.54
N TYR A 680 6.18 11.50 -12.59
CA TYR A 680 5.96 12.48 -11.53
C TYR A 680 4.96 13.56 -11.96
N GLY A 681 3.86 13.70 -11.23
CA GLY A 681 2.81 14.69 -11.47
C GLY A 681 2.85 15.92 -10.55
N GLY A 682 3.71 15.92 -9.52
CA GLY A 682 3.74 16.94 -8.46
C GLY A 682 4.76 18.05 -8.68
N THR A 683 4.95 18.87 -7.63
CA THR A 683 6.04 19.87 -7.55
C THR A 683 7.10 19.44 -6.54
N ALA A 684 8.37 19.44 -6.92
CA ALA A 684 9.49 19.19 -6.03
C ALA A 684 10.28 20.48 -5.80
N ASP A 685 10.46 20.87 -4.54
CA ASP A 685 11.24 22.03 -4.11
C ASP A 685 12.42 21.54 -3.27
N VAL A 686 13.58 21.37 -3.90
CA VAL A 686 14.70 20.54 -3.42
C VAL A 686 16.06 21.14 -3.77
N VAL A 687 17.13 20.55 -3.26
CA VAL A 687 18.50 21.02 -3.54
C VAL A 687 18.93 20.66 -4.96
N ASN A 688 18.66 19.42 -5.37
CA ASN A 688 18.93 18.92 -6.70
C ASN A 688 18.02 17.73 -7.03
N VAL A 689 18.07 17.35 -8.30
CA VAL A 689 17.46 16.13 -8.82
C VAL A 689 18.52 15.41 -9.63
N LYS A 690 18.72 14.11 -9.41
CA LYS A 690 19.65 13.28 -10.20
C LYS A 690 18.90 12.12 -10.83
N VAL A 691 19.15 11.85 -12.10
CA VAL A 691 18.64 10.68 -12.83
C VAL A 691 19.83 9.86 -13.29
N GLU A 692 19.96 8.64 -12.79
CA GLU A 692 21.07 7.74 -13.13
C GLU A 692 20.90 7.12 -14.53
N GLU A 693 21.98 6.53 -15.05
CA GLU A 693 21.95 5.76 -16.30
C GLU A 693 20.87 4.66 -16.22
N ASP A 694 20.20 4.38 -17.34
CA ASP A 694 19.08 3.44 -17.46
C ASP A 694 17.81 3.77 -16.63
N ALA A 695 17.76 4.91 -15.94
CA ALA A 695 16.58 5.39 -15.22
C ALA A 695 15.77 6.41 -16.03
N TYR A 696 14.46 6.52 -15.73
CA TYR A 696 13.54 7.39 -16.48
C TYR A 696 12.75 8.31 -15.54
N LEU A 697 12.75 9.61 -15.83
CA LEU A 697 11.99 10.62 -15.11
C LEU A 697 11.10 11.43 -16.06
N TYR A 698 9.79 11.21 -15.96
CA TYR A 698 8.80 11.85 -16.80
C TYR A 698 7.86 12.78 -16.03
N GLY A 699 7.70 14.01 -16.53
CA GLY A 699 6.83 15.02 -15.93
C GLY A 699 7.47 15.74 -14.75
N GLY A 700 6.63 16.47 -14.00
CA GLY A 700 7.02 17.18 -12.78
C GLY A 700 7.41 18.64 -12.99
N THR A 701 7.30 19.40 -11.90
CA THR A 701 7.94 20.72 -11.76
C THR A 701 9.00 20.64 -10.67
N PHE A 702 10.25 20.94 -11.00
CA PHE A 702 11.38 20.88 -10.09
C PHE A 702 11.93 22.28 -9.87
N THR A 703 11.92 22.76 -8.64
CA THR A 703 12.71 23.92 -8.21
C THR A 703 13.95 23.40 -7.51
N VAL A 704 15.12 23.76 -8.05
CA VAL A 704 16.42 23.31 -7.56
C VAL A 704 17.23 24.50 -7.04
N HIS A 705 17.63 24.46 -5.77
CA HIS A 705 18.28 25.60 -5.11
C HIS A 705 19.79 25.52 -5.15
N ASP A 706 20.44 26.60 -5.59
CA ASP A 706 21.89 26.76 -5.44
C ASP A 706 22.23 27.07 -3.97
N MET A 707 23.01 26.17 -3.36
CA MET A 707 23.36 26.25 -1.95
C MET A 707 24.75 26.86 -1.73
N THR A 708 25.45 27.29 -2.79
CA THR A 708 26.81 27.81 -2.73
C THR A 708 26.97 28.96 -1.73
N SER A 709 26.00 29.88 -1.68
CA SER A 709 26.02 31.04 -0.76
C SER A 709 25.79 30.67 0.72
N LYS A 710 25.21 29.50 0.99
CA LYS A 710 24.92 28.99 2.34
C LYS A 710 25.89 27.87 2.77
N LEU A 711 26.83 27.49 1.91
CA LEU A 711 27.70 26.35 2.14
C LEU A 711 28.56 26.53 3.41
N ALA A 712 28.50 25.53 4.28
CA ALA A 712 29.30 25.51 5.50
C ALA A 712 30.80 25.48 5.21
N THR A 713 31.60 26.20 6.00
CA THR A 713 33.06 26.28 5.82
C THR A 713 33.72 24.90 5.91
N GLY A 714 34.56 24.58 4.91
CA GLY A 714 35.29 23.32 4.83
C GLY A 714 34.58 22.21 4.03
N PHE A 715 33.39 22.49 3.48
CA PHE A 715 32.71 21.60 2.54
C PHE A 715 32.80 22.13 1.11
N THR A 716 32.66 21.24 0.14
CA THR A 716 32.53 21.57 -1.28
C THR A 716 31.35 20.79 -1.86
N THR A 717 30.66 21.40 -2.82
CA THR A 717 29.63 20.71 -3.60
C THR A 717 29.56 21.36 -4.98
N SER A 718 29.32 20.54 -5.99
CA SER A 718 29.10 20.99 -7.36
C SER A 718 27.72 20.61 -7.87
N GLU A 719 26.87 19.99 -7.05
CA GLU A 719 25.65 19.32 -7.50
C GLU A 719 24.36 20.12 -7.26
N THR A 720 24.43 21.24 -6.54
CA THR A 720 23.25 22.02 -6.12
C THR A 720 22.77 22.98 -7.20
N GLY A 721 21.49 23.37 -7.17
CA GLY A 721 20.94 24.35 -8.10
C GLY A 721 20.71 23.82 -9.51
N LYS A 722 20.73 22.49 -9.67
CA LYS A 722 20.55 21.84 -10.97
C LYS A 722 19.85 20.49 -10.90
N LEU A 723 19.23 20.13 -12.01
CA LEU A 723 18.90 18.75 -12.34
C LEU A 723 20.07 18.14 -13.13
N ILE A 724 20.50 16.95 -12.73
CA ILE A 724 21.60 16.20 -13.35
C ILE A 724 20.99 14.95 -13.99
N ASN A 725 21.16 14.79 -15.30
CA ASN A 725 20.58 13.70 -16.07
C ASN A 725 21.64 12.85 -16.78
N HIS A 726 21.80 11.62 -16.32
CA HIS A 726 22.52 10.53 -17.01
C HIS A 726 21.58 9.52 -17.67
N GLY A 727 20.31 9.47 -17.23
CA GLY A 727 19.26 8.60 -17.77
C GLY A 727 18.42 9.28 -18.85
N THR A 728 17.11 9.08 -18.79
CA THR A 728 16.14 9.71 -19.71
C THR A 728 15.19 10.63 -18.96
N ILE A 729 15.08 11.88 -19.41
CA ILE A 729 14.10 12.85 -18.89
C ILE A 729 13.17 13.34 -20.00
N GLY A 730 11.93 13.67 -19.64
CA GLY A 730 10.97 14.20 -20.61
C GLY A 730 9.62 14.56 -20.02
N ALA A 731 8.72 15.03 -20.87
CA ALA A 731 7.32 15.24 -20.49
C ALA A 731 6.56 13.91 -20.34
N ALA A 732 5.61 13.84 -19.41
CA ALA A 732 4.78 12.64 -19.22
C ALA A 732 3.69 12.47 -20.29
N SER A 733 3.32 13.54 -20.99
CA SER A 733 2.28 13.55 -22.03
C SER A 733 2.43 14.76 -22.95
N ALA A 734 1.69 14.76 -24.07
CA ALA A 734 1.62 15.86 -25.03
C ALA A 734 1.08 17.19 -24.45
N ASP A 735 0.35 17.13 -23.32
CA ASP A 735 -0.36 18.25 -22.70
C ASP A 735 0.33 18.80 -21.44
N THR A 736 1.48 18.22 -21.07
CA THR A 736 2.28 18.59 -19.91
C THR A 736 3.70 18.90 -20.32
N ASN A 737 4.36 19.83 -19.63
CA ASN A 737 5.81 19.99 -19.72
C ASN A 737 6.46 19.36 -18.50
N GLN A 738 7.72 18.96 -18.63
CA GLN A 738 8.61 18.87 -17.48
C GLN A 738 9.24 20.24 -17.26
N VAL A 739 9.16 20.78 -16.05
CA VAL A 739 9.63 22.13 -15.73
C VAL A 739 10.78 22.04 -14.73
N ILE A 740 11.88 22.74 -15.01
CA ILE A 740 13.08 22.83 -14.18
C ILE A 740 13.34 24.31 -13.91
N ASN A 741 13.03 24.77 -12.71
CA ASN A 741 13.36 26.09 -12.20
C ASN A 741 14.78 26.03 -11.59
N GLY A 742 15.77 26.28 -12.43
CA GLY A 742 17.20 26.20 -12.13
C GLY A 742 17.98 25.74 -13.37
N ASN A 743 19.15 25.12 -13.17
CA ASN A 743 19.99 24.65 -14.26
C ASN A 743 19.73 23.17 -14.60
N LEU A 744 20.07 22.76 -15.82
CA LEU A 744 20.11 21.37 -16.26
C LEU A 744 21.54 21.03 -16.70
N GLU A 745 22.08 19.92 -16.21
CA GLU A 745 23.29 19.29 -16.71
C GLU A 745 22.93 17.88 -17.19
N SER A 746 23.15 17.60 -18.48
CA SER A 746 22.72 16.35 -19.08
C SER A 746 23.76 15.82 -20.05
N ASP A 747 24.12 14.56 -19.88
CA ASP A 747 24.79 13.71 -20.86
C ASP A 747 23.90 12.50 -21.28
N GLY A 748 22.74 12.35 -20.62
CA GLY A 748 21.73 11.34 -20.95
C GLY A 748 20.79 11.73 -22.10
N THR A 749 19.61 11.12 -22.13
CA THR A 749 18.58 11.33 -23.16
C THR A 749 17.58 12.41 -22.75
N LEU A 750 17.37 13.38 -23.64
CA LEU A 750 16.33 14.38 -23.58
C LEU A 750 15.20 13.96 -24.52
N GLU A 751 14.04 13.59 -23.98
CA GLU A 751 12.93 13.06 -24.75
C GLU A 751 11.73 14.01 -24.77
N ALA A 752 11.23 14.28 -25.98
CA ALA A 752 9.98 15.01 -26.18
C ALA A 752 8.81 14.06 -26.40
N TYR A 753 7.62 14.53 -26.03
CA TYR A 753 6.35 13.84 -26.29
C TYR A 753 5.60 14.56 -27.41
N ALA A 754 5.49 13.92 -28.57
CA ALA A 754 4.85 14.53 -29.75
C ALA A 754 3.31 14.51 -29.70
N GLY A 755 2.67 15.28 -30.58
CA GLY A 755 1.21 15.28 -30.78
C GLY A 755 0.44 16.35 -30.01
N GLY A 756 1.13 17.27 -29.30
CA GLY A 756 0.52 18.40 -28.59
C GLY A 756 1.41 19.65 -28.57
N GLN A 757 0.95 20.70 -27.88
CA GLN A 757 1.66 22.01 -27.82
C GLN A 757 2.69 22.11 -26.69
N LYS A 758 2.66 21.18 -25.72
CA LYS A 758 3.57 21.14 -24.57
C LYS A 758 4.65 20.10 -24.81
N GLY A 759 4.56 18.92 -24.19
CA GLY A 759 5.36 17.76 -24.54
C GLY A 759 6.89 17.96 -24.48
N ARG A 760 7.38 18.97 -23.77
CA ARG A 760 8.78 19.39 -23.79
C ARG A 760 9.34 19.62 -22.39
N ILE A 761 10.67 19.74 -22.33
CA ILE A 761 11.42 20.14 -21.14
C ILE A 761 11.56 21.68 -21.16
N VAL A 762 11.28 22.33 -20.04
CA VAL A 762 11.39 23.78 -19.88
C VAL A 762 12.34 24.07 -18.73
N VAL A 763 13.47 24.70 -19.02
CA VAL A 763 14.51 25.08 -18.05
C VAL A 763 14.49 26.59 -17.89
N SER A 764 14.45 27.12 -16.66
CA SER A 764 14.41 28.57 -16.45
C SER A 764 15.78 29.23 -16.67
N GLU A 765 16.87 28.53 -16.36
CA GLU A 765 18.24 29.04 -16.46
C GLU A 765 19.03 28.35 -17.59
N THR A 766 20.22 27.80 -17.30
CA THR A 766 21.10 27.21 -18.31
C THR A 766 20.86 25.70 -18.44
N ALA A 767 20.76 25.21 -19.67
CA ALA A 767 20.82 23.80 -20.00
C ALA A 767 22.17 23.46 -20.66
N ASN A 768 23.06 22.81 -19.92
CA ASN A 768 24.29 22.22 -20.46
C ASN A 768 23.98 20.79 -20.91
N VAL A 769 23.99 20.57 -22.23
CA VAL A 769 23.56 19.34 -22.89
C VAL A 769 24.70 18.63 -23.61
N ASN A 770 25.94 18.86 -23.17
CA ASN A 770 27.11 18.29 -23.80
C ASN A 770 27.06 16.75 -23.73
N TYR A 771 27.12 16.11 -24.89
CA TYR A 771 26.93 14.67 -25.10
C TYR A 771 25.52 14.14 -24.85
N SER A 772 24.52 14.99 -24.59
CA SER A 772 23.12 14.55 -24.51
C SER A 772 22.62 13.99 -25.83
N THR A 773 21.76 12.97 -25.76
CA THR A 773 21.03 12.42 -26.90
C THR A 773 19.63 13.01 -26.96
N VAL A 774 19.20 13.49 -28.13
CA VAL A 774 17.85 14.02 -28.32
C VAL A 774 16.95 12.94 -28.92
N SER A 775 15.85 12.63 -28.25
CA SER A 775 14.87 11.62 -28.65
C SER A 775 13.45 12.19 -28.69
N ALA A 776 12.51 11.39 -29.20
CA ALA A 776 11.09 11.68 -29.15
C ALA A 776 10.28 10.39 -29.06
N SER A 777 9.21 10.44 -28.27
CA SER A 777 8.18 9.41 -28.23
C SER A 777 6.87 9.94 -28.85
N HIS A 778 5.99 9.03 -29.26
CA HIS A 778 4.71 9.35 -29.90
C HIS A 778 4.85 10.16 -31.19
N ALA A 779 6.03 10.20 -31.79
CA ALA A 779 6.33 10.97 -32.98
C ALA A 779 6.12 10.16 -34.27
N LEU A 780 5.89 10.87 -35.38
CA LEU A 780 5.82 10.29 -36.72
C LEU A 780 7.06 10.68 -37.53
N PRO A 781 7.53 9.85 -38.48
CA PRO A 781 8.67 10.19 -39.34
C PRO A 781 8.57 11.56 -40.03
N GLY A 782 9.62 12.37 -40.00
CA GLY A 782 9.64 13.69 -40.66
C GLY A 782 8.98 14.80 -39.85
N GLU A 783 8.58 14.54 -38.60
CA GLU A 783 8.20 15.60 -37.68
C GLU A 783 9.43 16.29 -37.08
N SER A 784 9.37 17.62 -36.99
CA SER A 784 10.34 18.46 -36.29
C SER A 784 9.63 19.34 -35.26
N PHE A 785 10.09 19.30 -34.01
CA PHE A 785 9.51 20.06 -32.90
C PHE A 785 10.49 20.24 -31.75
N THR A 786 10.15 21.12 -30.81
CA THR A 786 11.02 21.48 -29.68
C THR A 786 11.01 20.40 -28.60
N VAL A 787 12.20 19.94 -28.20
CA VAL A 787 12.41 19.03 -27.05
C VAL A 787 12.68 19.80 -25.77
N LEU A 788 13.47 20.86 -25.87
CA LEU A 788 13.88 21.63 -24.72
C LEU A 788 13.90 23.12 -25.04
N THR A 789 13.42 23.94 -24.11
CA THR A 789 13.60 25.39 -24.10
C THR A 789 14.32 25.78 -22.81
N ALA A 790 15.34 26.65 -22.90
CA ALA A 790 16.08 27.15 -21.73
C ALA A 790 16.27 28.67 -21.78
N GLY A 791 16.73 29.26 -20.67
CA GLY A 791 17.26 30.63 -20.69
C GLY A 791 18.54 30.73 -21.54
N THR A 792 19.40 29.72 -21.46
CA THR A 792 20.58 29.52 -22.33
C THR A 792 20.80 28.03 -22.59
N VAL A 793 21.21 27.63 -23.79
CA VAL A 793 21.61 26.24 -24.10
C VAL A 793 23.10 26.19 -24.48
N ASN A 794 23.86 25.31 -23.83
CA ASN A 794 25.30 25.12 -24.03
C ASN A 794 25.65 23.64 -24.32
N GLY A 795 26.76 23.41 -25.02
CA GLY A 795 27.29 22.06 -25.30
C GLY A 795 26.97 21.54 -26.70
N ASN A 796 27.44 20.33 -27.01
CA ASN A 796 27.21 19.65 -28.29
C ASN A 796 26.39 18.37 -28.08
N LEU A 797 25.38 18.14 -28.93
CA LEU A 797 24.57 16.92 -28.88
C LEU A 797 25.35 15.70 -29.36
N ALA A 798 25.01 14.51 -28.85
CA ALA A 798 25.59 13.24 -29.29
C ALA A 798 25.06 12.77 -30.66
N ASN A 799 23.85 13.19 -31.04
CA ASN A 799 23.17 12.85 -32.30
C ASN A 799 22.79 14.09 -33.14
N PRO A 800 23.76 14.94 -33.53
CA PRO A 800 23.49 16.09 -34.38
C PRO A 800 23.02 15.65 -35.79
N ALA A 801 22.60 16.60 -36.62
CA ALA A 801 22.28 16.36 -38.01
C ALA A 801 23.38 15.52 -38.72
N GLY A 802 22.97 14.44 -39.39
CA GLY A 802 23.87 13.49 -40.04
C GLY A 802 24.35 12.33 -39.15
N LYS A 803 24.06 12.33 -37.85
CA LYS A 803 24.38 11.24 -36.92
C LYS A 803 23.10 10.77 -36.17
N PRO A 804 22.20 10.01 -36.83
CA PRO A 804 20.92 9.62 -36.26
C PRO A 804 21.07 8.65 -35.07
N TYR A 805 20.28 8.88 -34.03
CA TYR A 805 20.09 7.99 -32.89
C TYR A 805 18.89 7.07 -33.12
N LYS A 806 18.97 5.81 -32.66
CA LYS A 806 17.89 4.82 -32.80
C LYS A 806 16.86 4.99 -31.68
N ALA A 807 15.95 5.94 -31.84
CA ALA A 807 14.97 6.28 -30.81
C ALA A 807 13.98 5.15 -30.51
N THR A 808 13.45 4.50 -31.55
CA THR A 808 12.49 3.39 -31.42
C THR A 808 12.79 2.30 -32.44
N GLY A 809 11.99 1.23 -32.47
CA GLY A 809 12.14 0.16 -33.46
C GLY A 809 11.99 0.64 -34.91
N MET A 810 11.18 1.68 -35.16
CA MET A 810 10.87 2.18 -36.50
C MET A 810 11.23 3.66 -36.73
N LEU A 811 11.86 4.30 -35.74
CA LEU A 811 12.15 5.73 -35.76
C LEU A 811 13.59 6.00 -35.31
N SER A 812 14.26 6.89 -36.04
CA SER A 812 15.51 7.49 -35.60
C SER A 812 15.37 9.01 -35.46
N THR A 813 16.22 9.62 -34.64
CA THR A 813 16.19 11.05 -34.32
C THR A 813 17.54 11.72 -34.52
N THR A 814 17.51 12.96 -34.97
CA THR A 814 18.66 13.89 -34.92
C THR A 814 18.23 15.15 -34.19
N GLY A 815 19.13 15.71 -33.39
CA GLY A 815 18.90 16.97 -32.69
C GLY A 815 19.62 18.16 -33.33
N GLU A 816 19.06 19.35 -33.14
CA GLU A 816 19.65 20.62 -33.54
C GLU A 816 19.47 21.66 -32.41
N ILE A 817 20.52 22.41 -32.09
CA ILE A 817 20.45 23.53 -31.13
C ILE A 817 20.20 24.82 -31.91
N LYS A 818 19.10 25.51 -31.62
CA LYS A 818 18.71 26.81 -32.19
C LYS A 818 18.57 27.84 -31.10
N ASN A 819 19.63 28.62 -30.88
CA ASN A 819 19.71 29.62 -29.80
C ASN A 819 19.41 28.99 -28.42
N ASN A 820 18.24 29.28 -27.88
CA ASN A 820 17.77 28.86 -26.56
C ASN A 820 16.86 27.62 -26.61
N MET A 821 16.82 26.91 -27.74
CA MET A 821 15.96 25.76 -27.97
C MET A 821 16.73 24.59 -28.55
N ILE A 822 16.28 23.38 -28.23
CA ILE A 822 16.72 22.14 -28.88
C ILE A 822 15.52 21.57 -29.64
N GLU A 823 15.68 21.35 -30.94
CA GLU A 823 14.69 20.70 -31.79
C GLU A 823 15.12 19.26 -32.08
N VAL A 824 14.14 18.36 -32.13
CA VAL A 824 14.30 17.01 -32.66
C VAL A 824 13.72 16.96 -34.05
N THR A 825 14.41 16.28 -34.96
CA THR A 825 13.84 15.83 -36.23
C THR A 825 13.82 14.33 -36.25
N THR A 826 12.66 13.77 -36.56
CA THR A 826 12.45 12.33 -36.62
C THR A 826 12.53 11.84 -38.05
N GLN A 827 12.96 10.61 -38.25
CA GLN A 827 13.01 9.97 -39.57
C GLN A 827 12.64 8.50 -39.43
N ALA A 828 12.01 7.95 -40.47
CA ALA A 828 11.76 6.52 -40.54
C ALA A 828 13.10 5.80 -40.59
N ALA A 829 13.26 4.77 -39.79
CA ALA A 829 14.48 3.97 -39.74
C ALA A 829 14.15 2.54 -39.32
N ASN A 830 14.78 1.57 -39.98
CA ASN A 830 14.63 0.17 -39.60
C ASN A 830 15.65 -0.16 -38.50
N ASN A 831 15.21 -0.10 -37.24
CA ASN A 831 16.01 -0.45 -36.07
C ASN A 831 15.61 -1.82 -35.48
N LEU A 832 14.89 -2.64 -36.25
CA LEU A 832 14.29 -3.89 -35.79
C LEU A 832 15.26 -5.08 -35.74
N GLY A 833 16.40 -4.99 -36.44
CA GLY A 833 17.34 -6.11 -36.58
C GLY A 833 16.94 -7.10 -37.67
N GLU A 834 17.19 -8.39 -37.46
CA GLU A 834 16.78 -9.44 -38.41
C GLU A 834 15.25 -9.62 -38.39
N MET A 835 14.64 -9.49 -39.55
CA MET A 835 13.20 -9.68 -39.73
C MET A 835 12.92 -10.90 -40.59
N THR A 836 11.80 -11.56 -40.32
CA THR A 836 11.22 -12.55 -41.24
C THR A 836 10.74 -11.86 -42.52
N ALA A 837 10.64 -12.60 -43.63
CA ALA A 837 10.14 -12.04 -44.89
C ALA A 837 8.75 -11.36 -44.76
N PRO A 838 7.77 -11.91 -44.01
CA PRO A 838 6.51 -11.23 -43.75
C PRO A 838 6.67 -9.92 -42.97
N GLN A 839 7.50 -9.89 -41.92
CA GLN A 839 7.74 -8.66 -41.15
C GLN A 839 8.37 -7.56 -42.00
N ALA A 840 9.31 -7.92 -42.89
CA ALA A 840 9.93 -6.98 -43.82
C ALA A 840 8.90 -6.38 -44.80
N GLU A 841 8.00 -7.19 -45.33
CA GLU A 841 6.93 -6.73 -46.22
C GLU A 841 5.96 -5.78 -45.51
N VAL A 842 5.55 -6.08 -44.28
CA VAL A 842 4.69 -5.19 -43.49
C VAL A 842 5.41 -3.90 -43.14
N TYR A 843 6.68 -3.98 -42.74
CA TYR A 843 7.50 -2.80 -42.47
C TYR A 843 7.52 -1.85 -43.68
N GLU A 844 7.79 -2.38 -44.88
CA GLU A 844 7.75 -1.60 -46.12
C GLU A 844 6.35 -1.00 -46.39
N ALA A 845 5.29 -1.76 -46.15
CA ALA A 845 3.92 -1.28 -46.32
C ALA A 845 3.56 -0.17 -45.33
N MET A 846 3.94 -0.29 -44.06
CA MET A 846 3.71 0.74 -43.03
C MET A 846 4.54 2.00 -43.32
N ASP A 847 5.80 1.85 -43.74
CA ASP A 847 6.64 2.99 -44.14
C ASP A 847 6.08 3.71 -45.39
N ALA A 848 5.62 2.97 -46.38
CA ALA A 848 4.98 3.54 -47.57
C ALA A 848 3.63 4.21 -47.24
N MET A 849 2.82 3.59 -46.38
CA MET A 849 1.55 4.14 -45.90
C MET A 849 1.77 5.45 -45.15
N GLN A 850 2.74 5.48 -44.24
CA GLN A 850 3.09 6.69 -43.50
C GLN A 850 3.43 7.84 -44.44
N LYS A 851 4.19 7.58 -45.52
CA LYS A 851 4.55 8.57 -46.54
C LYS A 851 3.35 9.03 -47.37
N SER A 852 2.43 8.14 -47.73
CA SER A 852 1.24 8.51 -48.50
C SER A 852 0.22 9.32 -47.70
N LEU A 853 0.23 9.19 -46.36
CA LEU A 853 -0.70 9.90 -45.46
C LEU A 853 -0.17 11.26 -44.97
N VAL A 854 0.92 11.79 -45.52
CA VAL A 854 1.41 13.14 -45.14
C VAL A 854 0.34 14.19 -45.49
N GLY A 855 -0.12 14.93 -44.48
CA GLY A 855 -1.21 15.91 -44.60
C GLY A 855 -2.62 15.35 -44.33
N ASP A 856 -2.73 14.05 -44.03
CA ASP A 856 -3.99 13.39 -43.64
C ASP A 856 -4.02 13.14 -42.13
N ASP A 857 -5.12 13.49 -41.46
CA ASP A 857 -5.28 13.33 -40.01
C ASP A 857 -5.17 11.87 -39.55
N ARG A 858 -5.53 10.90 -40.41
CA ARG A 858 -5.44 9.47 -40.12
C ARG A 858 -4.01 8.99 -39.90
N ARG A 859 -3.01 9.73 -40.39
CA ARG A 859 -1.58 9.44 -40.13
C ARG A 859 -1.26 9.41 -38.64
N ALA A 860 -1.98 10.18 -37.83
CA ALA A 860 -1.81 10.22 -36.38
C ALA A 860 -2.07 8.85 -35.71
N GLU A 861 -2.92 8.00 -36.30
CA GLU A 861 -3.19 6.65 -35.81
C GLU A 861 -1.95 5.74 -35.84
N MET A 862 -0.91 6.10 -36.60
CA MET A 862 0.34 5.34 -36.68
C MET A 862 1.34 5.65 -35.56
N ARG A 863 1.13 6.70 -34.76
CA ARG A 863 2.05 7.12 -33.68
C ARG A 863 2.39 5.99 -32.70
N PRO A 864 1.43 5.16 -32.22
CA PRO A 864 1.73 4.09 -31.29
C PRO A 864 2.74 3.08 -31.88
N LEU A 865 2.59 2.70 -33.16
CA LEU A 865 3.51 1.78 -33.83
C LEU A 865 4.94 2.33 -33.87
N TYR A 866 5.11 3.61 -34.22
CA TYR A 866 6.42 4.27 -34.25
C TYR A 866 7.01 4.55 -32.87
N SER A 867 6.26 4.33 -31.78
CA SER A 867 6.72 4.52 -30.40
C SER A 867 7.19 3.22 -29.75
N LEU A 868 6.95 2.08 -30.39
CA LEU A 868 7.35 0.78 -29.86
C LEU A 868 8.87 0.58 -29.96
N ASN A 869 9.45 -0.08 -28.97
CA ASN A 869 10.81 -0.59 -29.06
C ASN A 869 10.91 -1.66 -30.17
N ALA A 870 12.13 -2.10 -30.49
CA ALA A 870 12.36 -3.02 -31.61
C ALA A 870 11.57 -4.34 -31.50
N ASN A 871 11.52 -4.95 -30.30
CA ASN A 871 10.84 -6.23 -30.10
C ASN A 871 9.32 -6.08 -30.22
N ASP A 872 8.75 -5.09 -29.55
CA ASP A 872 7.31 -4.87 -29.57
C ASP A 872 6.84 -4.43 -30.96
N ALA A 873 7.65 -3.66 -31.68
CA ALA A 873 7.39 -3.32 -33.08
C ALA A 873 7.40 -4.57 -33.97
N MET A 874 8.36 -5.49 -33.83
CA MET A 874 8.35 -6.76 -34.58
C MET A 874 7.11 -7.61 -34.30
N HIS A 875 6.69 -7.69 -33.04
CA HIS A 875 5.45 -8.37 -32.66
C HIS A 875 4.22 -7.68 -33.27
N ALA A 876 4.16 -6.35 -33.22
CA ALA A 876 3.09 -5.57 -33.83
C ALA A 876 3.01 -5.82 -35.35
N LEU A 877 4.15 -5.81 -36.07
CA LEU A 877 4.20 -6.08 -37.51
C LEU A 877 3.71 -7.49 -37.87
N THR A 878 4.02 -8.48 -37.02
CA THR A 878 3.53 -9.86 -37.16
C THR A 878 2.01 -9.92 -36.99
N GLN A 879 1.48 -9.22 -35.98
CA GLN A 879 0.04 -9.10 -35.72
C GLN A 879 -0.71 -8.31 -36.81
N ILE A 880 -0.06 -7.31 -37.42
CA ILE A 880 -0.60 -6.50 -38.51
C ILE A 880 -0.76 -7.34 -39.80
N SER A 881 0.18 -8.25 -40.10
CA SER A 881 0.10 -9.17 -41.26
C SER A 881 -0.74 -10.41 -41.03
N ALA A 882 -1.06 -10.75 -39.78
CA ALA A 882 -1.76 -11.98 -39.48
C ALA A 882 -3.13 -12.05 -40.18
N SER A 883 -3.56 -13.25 -40.58
CA SER A 883 -4.93 -13.51 -41.04
C SER A 883 -5.26 -14.99 -40.92
N ALA A 884 -6.50 -15.29 -40.54
CA ALA A 884 -7.05 -16.65 -40.55
C ALA A 884 -7.79 -17.00 -41.86
N GLY A 885 -7.96 -16.04 -42.78
CA GLY A 885 -8.78 -16.20 -43.99
C GLY A 885 -8.38 -17.39 -44.87
N PRO A 886 -7.11 -17.55 -45.26
CA PRO A 886 -6.65 -18.67 -46.08
C PRO A 886 -6.87 -20.03 -45.42
N GLN A 887 -6.70 -20.12 -44.10
CA GLN A 887 -6.93 -21.34 -43.32
C GLN A 887 -8.42 -21.71 -43.31
N MET A 888 -9.33 -20.75 -43.18
CA MET A 888 -10.77 -20.98 -43.21
C MET A 888 -11.22 -21.63 -44.54
N ILE A 889 -10.74 -21.11 -45.68
CA ILE A 889 -11.08 -21.65 -47.00
C ILE A 889 -10.63 -23.11 -47.13
N SER A 890 -9.36 -23.38 -46.77
CA SER A 890 -8.82 -24.75 -46.83
C SER A 890 -9.61 -25.71 -45.95
N THR A 891 -10.00 -25.28 -44.76
CA THR A 891 -10.73 -26.10 -43.79
C THR A 891 -12.13 -26.47 -44.31
N VAL A 892 -12.83 -25.53 -44.94
CA VAL A 892 -14.17 -25.76 -45.52
C VAL A 892 -14.12 -26.74 -46.70
N GLN A 893 -13.16 -26.56 -47.62
CA GLN A 893 -13.07 -27.40 -48.83
C GLN A 893 -12.43 -28.77 -48.59
N GLN A 894 -11.54 -28.89 -47.61
CA GLN A 894 -10.99 -30.18 -47.20
C GLN A 894 -11.96 -30.97 -46.32
N SER A 895 -12.98 -30.32 -45.76
CA SER A 895 -14.03 -30.97 -44.97
C SER A 895 -14.60 -32.17 -45.72
N THR A 896 -14.54 -33.34 -45.08
CA THR A 896 -15.12 -34.58 -45.60
C THR A 896 -16.53 -34.79 -45.06
N LEU A 897 -17.22 -33.74 -44.59
CA LEU A 897 -18.54 -33.90 -43.98
C LEU A 897 -19.54 -34.57 -44.93
N ALA A 898 -19.65 -34.08 -46.17
CA ALA A 898 -20.58 -34.64 -47.16
C ALA A 898 -20.19 -36.08 -47.53
N SER A 899 -18.93 -36.34 -47.88
CA SER A 899 -18.46 -37.69 -48.20
C SER A 899 -18.61 -38.68 -47.03
N ARG A 900 -18.36 -38.27 -45.78
CA ARG A 900 -18.56 -39.10 -44.58
C ARG A 900 -20.03 -39.47 -44.39
N VAL A 901 -20.90 -38.49 -44.50
CA VAL A 901 -22.35 -38.67 -44.37
C VAL A 901 -22.87 -39.68 -45.40
N ILE A 902 -22.41 -39.58 -46.65
CA ILE A 902 -22.85 -40.46 -47.74
C ILE A 902 -22.16 -41.83 -47.71
N SER A 903 -20.86 -41.88 -47.48
CA SER A 903 -20.07 -43.12 -47.43
C SER A 903 -20.62 -44.06 -46.35
N ASP A 904 -20.78 -43.58 -45.11
CA ASP A 904 -21.31 -44.40 -44.03
C ASP A 904 -22.75 -44.84 -44.28
N ARG A 905 -23.55 -43.95 -44.87
CA ARG A 905 -24.92 -44.27 -45.22
C ARG A 905 -24.97 -45.44 -46.21
N LEU A 906 -24.19 -45.39 -47.27
CA LEU A 906 -24.23 -46.40 -48.34
C LEU A 906 -23.43 -47.67 -48.03
N ARG A 907 -22.46 -47.62 -47.10
CA ARG A 907 -21.78 -48.80 -46.51
C ARG A 907 -22.73 -49.80 -45.84
N THR A 908 -23.95 -49.40 -45.52
CA THR A 908 -24.91 -50.16 -44.70
C THR A 908 -26.18 -50.60 -45.43
N VAL A 909 -26.43 -50.06 -46.64
CA VAL A 909 -27.67 -50.28 -47.41
C VAL A 909 -27.77 -51.70 -48.01
N PHE A 910 -26.64 -52.39 -48.18
CA PHE A 910 -26.57 -53.73 -48.79
C PHE A 910 -26.28 -54.86 -47.77
N SER A 911 -26.57 -54.63 -46.48
CA SER A 911 -26.36 -55.65 -45.44
C SER A 911 -27.37 -56.80 -45.56
N MET A 912 -26.88 -58.05 -45.63
CA MET A 912 -27.71 -59.27 -45.64
C MET A 912 -28.28 -59.57 -44.24
N ARG A 913 -29.50 -60.13 -44.15
CA ARG A 913 -30.06 -60.65 -42.90
C ARG A 913 -30.31 -62.16 -43.01
N PRO A 914 -30.13 -62.93 -41.92
CA PRO A 914 -30.48 -64.34 -41.89
C PRO A 914 -32.01 -64.53 -41.94
N VAL A 915 -32.48 -65.42 -42.80
CA VAL A 915 -33.87 -65.86 -42.92
C VAL A 915 -33.92 -67.39 -42.77
N GLU A 916 -34.77 -67.92 -41.89
CA GLU A 916 -35.01 -69.37 -41.76
C GLU A 916 -35.93 -69.87 -42.88
N ILE A 917 -35.53 -70.94 -43.56
CA ILE A 917 -36.31 -71.61 -44.61
C ILE A 917 -36.44 -73.10 -44.24
N THR A 918 -37.62 -73.69 -44.46
CA THR A 918 -37.87 -75.13 -44.18
C THR A 918 -37.83 -75.93 -45.48
N VAL A 919 -36.98 -76.96 -45.55
CA VAL A 919 -36.83 -77.84 -46.73
C VAL A 919 -37.53 -79.19 -46.46
N PRO A 920 -38.45 -79.66 -47.32
CA PRO A 920 -39.10 -80.95 -47.16
C PRO A 920 -38.18 -82.13 -47.49
N VAL A 921 -38.32 -83.24 -46.76
CA VAL A 921 -37.50 -84.46 -46.90
C VAL A 921 -38.31 -85.53 -47.64
N ASN A 922 -37.71 -86.22 -48.63
CA ASN A 922 -38.36 -87.31 -49.37
C ASN A 922 -37.87 -88.67 -48.85
N HIS A 923 -38.78 -89.57 -48.47
CA HIS A 923 -38.49 -90.97 -48.14
C HIS A 923 -38.97 -91.93 -49.25
N LEU A 924 -38.14 -92.93 -49.56
CA LEU A 924 -38.49 -94.13 -50.35
C LEU A 924 -38.82 -95.28 -49.38
N ALA A 925 -40.00 -95.26 -48.76
CA ALA A 925 -40.74 -96.39 -48.17
C ALA A 925 -41.94 -95.87 -47.36
N ASP A 926 -43.10 -96.53 -47.50
CA ASP A 926 -44.39 -96.17 -46.87
C ASP A 926 -44.31 -96.01 -45.34
N SER A 927 -44.59 -94.80 -44.85
CA SER A 927 -45.06 -94.60 -43.48
C SER A 927 -45.95 -93.36 -43.37
N ASP A 928 -47.21 -93.55 -42.97
CA ASP A 928 -48.27 -92.53 -42.84
C ASP A 928 -48.07 -91.58 -41.63
N LYS A 929 -46.97 -90.82 -41.58
CA LYS A 929 -46.80 -89.70 -40.64
C LYS A 929 -46.34 -88.43 -41.34
N ALA A 930 -46.94 -87.30 -40.99
CA ALA A 930 -46.53 -85.98 -41.46
C ALA A 930 -45.24 -85.55 -40.75
N ASP A 931 -44.19 -85.24 -41.52
CA ASP A 931 -42.90 -84.76 -41.02
C ASP A 931 -42.76 -83.23 -41.17
N ASP A 932 -42.35 -82.57 -40.07
CA ASP A 932 -41.89 -81.18 -40.05
C ASP A 932 -40.47 -81.12 -40.65
N GLY A 933 -40.33 -80.55 -41.86
CA GLY A 933 -39.06 -80.51 -42.61
C GLY A 933 -37.87 -79.82 -41.91
N ILE A 934 -36.68 -79.87 -42.53
CA ILE A 934 -35.43 -79.34 -41.95
C ILE A 934 -35.38 -77.81 -42.06
N LYS A 935 -35.27 -77.10 -40.92
CA LYS A 935 -35.06 -75.65 -40.89
C LYS A 935 -33.59 -75.30 -41.12
N MET A 936 -33.31 -74.48 -42.13
CA MET A 936 -31.98 -73.98 -42.46
C MET A 936 -32.00 -72.44 -42.48
N SER A 937 -30.98 -71.81 -41.89
CA SER A 937 -30.80 -70.35 -41.94
C SER A 937 -30.00 -69.98 -43.19
N MET A 938 -30.60 -69.27 -44.15
CA MET A 938 -29.91 -68.70 -45.32
C MET A 938 -29.83 -67.17 -45.18
N GLU A 939 -28.69 -66.58 -45.56
CA GLU A 939 -28.59 -65.13 -45.71
C GLU A 939 -29.23 -64.71 -47.03
N LEU A 940 -30.31 -63.91 -46.96
CA LEU A 940 -30.96 -63.34 -48.14
C LEU A 940 -30.94 -61.81 -48.06
N PRO A 941 -30.66 -61.10 -49.17
CA PRO A 941 -30.78 -59.65 -49.21
C PRO A 941 -32.26 -59.25 -49.12
N MET A 942 -32.71 -58.81 -47.94
CA MET A 942 -34.03 -58.19 -47.81
C MET A 942 -33.97 -56.75 -48.33
N ALA A 943 -34.79 -56.48 -49.34
CA ALA A 943 -35.08 -55.15 -49.85
C ALA A 943 -35.59 -54.21 -48.74
N GLN A 944 -34.92 -53.08 -48.52
CA GLN A 944 -35.38 -51.99 -47.65
C GLN A 944 -35.91 -50.84 -48.52
N ASP A 945 -37.16 -50.41 -48.33
CA ASP A 945 -37.81 -49.49 -49.26
C ASP A 945 -37.44 -48.02 -48.97
N ASN A 946 -37.62 -47.57 -47.73
CA ASN A 946 -37.42 -46.17 -47.33
C ASN A 946 -36.53 -46.06 -46.09
N ASN A 947 -35.76 -44.97 -45.98
CA ASN A 947 -34.84 -44.75 -44.87
C ASN A 947 -34.70 -43.27 -44.50
N ALA A 948 -34.73 -42.96 -43.21
CA ALA A 948 -34.40 -41.65 -42.66
C ALA A 948 -33.26 -41.77 -41.65
N TRP A 949 -32.35 -40.81 -41.63
CA TRP A 949 -31.20 -40.84 -40.75
C TRP A 949 -30.81 -39.45 -40.26
N VAL A 950 -30.21 -39.40 -39.07
CA VAL A 950 -29.57 -38.22 -38.50
C VAL A 950 -28.20 -38.61 -37.97
N LYS A 951 -27.20 -37.75 -38.18
CA LYS A 951 -25.81 -37.95 -37.79
C LYS A 951 -25.29 -36.72 -37.05
N PHE A 952 -24.65 -36.96 -35.91
CA PHE A 952 -23.95 -35.95 -35.15
C PHE A 952 -22.45 -36.22 -35.27
N THR A 953 -21.69 -35.21 -35.67
CA THR A 953 -20.25 -35.31 -35.87
C THR A 953 -19.54 -34.25 -35.05
N LYS A 954 -18.46 -34.63 -34.40
CA LYS A 954 -17.53 -33.74 -33.72
C LYS A 954 -16.15 -33.96 -34.34
N ASN A 955 -15.44 -32.87 -34.65
CA ASN A 955 -14.09 -32.96 -35.18
C ASN A 955 -13.15 -31.95 -34.52
N TRP A 956 -11.87 -32.28 -34.53
CA TRP A 956 -10.78 -31.51 -33.94
C TRP A 956 -9.55 -31.71 -34.81
N GLY A 957 -8.78 -30.65 -35.00
CA GLY A 957 -7.59 -30.77 -35.81
C GLY A 957 -6.64 -29.61 -35.64
N ASP A 958 -5.45 -29.83 -36.18
CA ASP A 958 -4.41 -28.83 -36.30
C ASP A 958 -4.10 -28.67 -37.78
N LEU A 959 -3.93 -27.44 -38.23
CA LEU A 959 -3.51 -27.09 -39.59
C LEU A 959 -2.02 -26.75 -39.58
N LYS A 960 -1.40 -26.82 -40.75
CA LYS A 960 -0.03 -26.32 -40.93
C LYS A 960 0.01 -24.81 -40.63
N GLY A 961 0.91 -24.40 -39.72
CA GLY A 961 1.01 -23.03 -39.20
C GLY A 961 0.41 -22.83 -37.80
N GLU A 962 0.39 -23.88 -36.97
CA GLU A 962 -0.03 -23.87 -35.54
C GLU A 962 -1.48 -23.43 -35.27
N ALA A 963 -2.31 -23.36 -36.31
CA ALA A 963 -3.73 -23.11 -36.15
C ALA A 963 -4.44 -24.38 -35.67
N SER A 964 -5.19 -24.27 -34.58
CA SER A 964 -6.04 -25.36 -34.09
C SER A 964 -7.51 -25.05 -34.37
N TYR A 965 -8.31 -26.09 -34.62
CA TYR A 965 -9.74 -25.94 -34.82
C TYR A 965 -10.54 -27.04 -34.15
N HIS A 966 -11.80 -26.73 -33.87
CA HIS A 966 -12.80 -27.70 -33.48
C HIS A 966 -14.12 -27.42 -34.20
N GLY A 967 -14.82 -28.47 -34.60
CA GLY A 967 -16.11 -28.35 -35.26
C GLY A 967 -17.16 -29.28 -34.69
N THR A 968 -18.42 -28.93 -34.90
CA THR A 968 -19.61 -29.76 -34.65
C THR A 968 -20.51 -29.70 -35.87
N ALA A 969 -21.04 -30.84 -36.29
CA ALA A 969 -22.00 -30.90 -37.38
C ALA A 969 -23.21 -31.76 -37.00
N ILE A 970 -24.37 -31.33 -37.49
CA ILE A 970 -25.60 -32.14 -37.55
C ILE A 970 -25.97 -32.32 -39.01
N SER A 971 -26.21 -33.57 -39.40
CA SER A 971 -26.59 -33.92 -40.76
C SER A 971 -27.82 -34.82 -40.70
N GLY A 972 -28.80 -34.58 -41.58
CA GLY A 972 -29.98 -35.40 -41.70
C GLY A 972 -30.32 -35.64 -43.16
N GLY A 973 -30.91 -36.80 -43.45
CA GLY A 973 -31.27 -37.13 -44.81
C GLY A 973 -32.28 -38.25 -44.93
N TYR A 974 -32.74 -38.41 -46.16
CA TYR A 974 -33.72 -39.40 -46.54
C TYR A 974 -33.32 -40.02 -47.88
N ASP A 975 -33.40 -41.35 -47.98
CA ASP A 975 -33.19 -42.06 -49.25
C ASP A 975 -34.15 -43.22 -49.43
N ARG A 976 -34.41 -43.53 -50.70
CA ARG A 976 -35.28 -44.62 -51.12
C ARG A 976 -34.63 -45.47 -52.21
N ARG A 977 -34.97 -46.75 -52.25
CA ARG A 977 -34.60 -47.63 -53.35
C ARG A 977 -35.28 -47.14 -54.64
N ILE A 978 -34.53 -47.07 -55.74
CA ILE A 978 -35.03 -46.71 -57.07
C ILE A 978 -35.31 -47.98 -57.88
N ASN A 979 -34.38 -48.94 -57.85
CA ASN A 979 -34.50 -50.27 -58.45
C ASN A 979 -33.59 -51.26 -57.70
N ASP A 980 -33.39 -52.45 -58.26
CA ASP A 980 -32.59 -53.51 -57.63
C ASP A 980 -31.14 -53.15 -57.36
N ASN A 981 -30.57 -52.24 -58.15
CA ASN A 981 -29.15 -51.88 -58.04
C ASN A 981 -28.94 -50.42 -57.61
N TRP A 982 -29.98 -49.56 -57.60
CA TRP A 982 -29.84 -48.12 -57.38
C TRP A 982 -30.70 -47.60 -56.22
N ARG A 983 -30.13 -46.65 -55.47
CA ARG A 983 -30.78 -45.88 -54.41
C ARG A 983 -30.49 -44.40 -54.60
N GLY A 984 -31.45 -43.53 -54.28
CA GLY A 984 -31.28 -42.09 -54.35
C GLY A 984 -31.82 -41.39 -53.10
N GLY A 985 -31.19 -40.29 -52.72
CA GLY A 985 -31.55 -39.53 -51.53
C GLY A 985 -31.14 -38.07 -51.55
N VAL A 986 -31.59 -37.36 -50.51
CA VAL A 986 -31.28 -35.96 -50.25
C VAL A 986 -30.77 -35.80 -48.81
N PHE A 987 -29.93 -34.81 -48.57
CA PHE A 987 -29.43 -34.49 -47.24
C PHE A 987 -29.30 -32.99 -47.00
N LEU A 988 -29.37 -32.62 -45.72
CA LEU A 988 -29.09 -31.28 -45.20
C LEU A 988 -28.07 -31.43 -44.06
N SER A 989 -27.02 -30.62 -44.10
CA SER A 989 -25.97 -30.58 -43.09
C SER A 989 -25.75 -29.15 -42.60
N TYR A 990 -25.57 -29.00 -41.29
CA TYR A 990 -25.15 -27.76 -40.67
C TYR A 990 -23.92 -28.01 -39.81
N GLN A 991 -22.84 -27.27 -40.05
CA GLN A 991 -21.56 -27.37 -39.35
C GLN A 991 -21.14 -26.01 -38.80
N THR A 992 -20.67 -26.01 -37.56
CA THR A 992 -19.98 -24.88 -36.95
C THR A 992 -18.53 -25.28 -36.69
N MET A 993 -17.59 -24.38 -36.99
CA MET A 993 -16.16 -24.59 -36.71
C MET A 993 -15.56 -23.33 -36.10
N GLY A 994 -14.85 -23.49 -34.99
CA GLY A 994 -14.00 -22.45 -34.41
C GLY A 994 -12.55 -22.74 -34.72
N LEU A 995 -11.78 -21.72 -35.09
CA LEU A 995 -10.36 -21.77 -35.41
C LEU A 995 -9.63 -20.70 -34.60
N GLY A 996 -8.45 -21.04 -34.07
CA GLY A 996 -7.59 -20.11 -33.32
C GLY A 996 -6.12 -20.23 -33.72
N THR A 997 -5.45 -19.08 -33.76
CA THR A 997 -3.99 -18.92 -33.85
C THR A 997 -3.52 -17.95 -32.75
N GLU A 998 -2.22 -17.67 -32.66
CA GLU A 998 -1.65 -16.72 -31.69
C GLU A 998 -2.30 -15.33 -31.72
N SER A 999 -2.62 -14.80 -32.91
CA SER A 999 -3.12 -13.43 -33.09
C SER A 999 -4.46 -13.34 -33.81
N CYS A 1000 -5.09 -14.46 -34.16
CA CYS A 1000 -6.39 -14.48 -34.86
C CYS A 1000 -7.33 -15.55 -34.30
N SER A 1001 -8.62 -15.30 -34.42
CA SER A 1001 -9.66 -16.33 -34.25
C SER A 1001 -10.72 -16.19 -35.32
N ALA A 1002 -11.36 -17.31 -35.66
CA ALA A 1002 -12.40 -17.33 -36.66
C ALA A 1002 -13.50 -18.34 -36.32
N ASN A 1003 -14.72 -18.02 -36.73
CA ASN A 1003 -15.88 -18.89 -36.66
C ASN A 1003 -16.48 -19.07 -38.06
N ILE A 1004 -16.69 -20.33 -38.44
CA ILE A 1004 -17.27 -20.75 -39.71
C ILE A 1004 -18.64 -21.38 -39.43
N TYR A 1005 -19.64 -20.98 -40.19
CA TYR A 1005 -20.99 -21.56 -40.15
C TYR A 1005 -21.34 -22.05 -41.56
N ASP A 1006 -21.23 -23.36 -41.79
CA ASP A 1006 -21.40 -24.00 -43.09
C ASP A 1006 -22.74 -24.77 -43.14
N THR A 1007 -23.61 -24.41 -44.08
CA THR A 1007 -24.90 -25.08 -44.30
C THR A 1007 -24.92 -25.68 -45.70
N ARG A 1008 -25.04 -27.00 -45.84
CA ARG A 1008 -25.00 -27.70 -47.12
C ARG A 1008 -26.29 -28.46 -47.39
N PHE A 1009 -26.81 -28.34 -48.60
CA PHE A 1009 -27.92 -29.14 -49.10
C PHE A 1009 -27.46 -29.94 -50.33
N GLY A 1010 -27.73 -31.24 -50.35
CA GLY A 1010 -27.23 -32.10 -51.42
C GLY A 1010 -28.13 -33.27 -51.76
N VAL A 1011 -27.80 -33.87 -52.90
CA VAL A 1011 -28.42 -35.08 -53.43
C VAL A 1011 -27.36 -36.16 -53.60
N TYR A 1012 -27.74 -37.43 -53.47
CA TYR A 1012 -26.83 -38.56 -53.64
C TYR A 1012 -27.51 -39.75 -54.29
N ALA A 1013 -26.70 -40.57 -54.94
CA ALA A 1013 -27.10 -41.85 -55.49
C ALA A 1013 -26.07 -42.93 -55.13
N GLY A 1014 -26.57 -44.11 -54.75
CA GLY A 1014 -25.78 -45.29 -54.47
C GLY A 1014 -26.11 -46.40 -55.46
N TYR A 1015 -25.10 -47.16 -55.86
CA TYR A 1015 -25.18 -48.31 -56.74
C TYR A 1015 -24.56 -49.54 -56.08
N HIS A 1016 -25.20 -50.69 -56.24
CA HIS A 1016 -24.65 -51.99 -55.83
C HIS A 1016 -25.05 -53.07 -56.80
N LYS A 1017 -24.08 -53.91 -57.18
CA LYS A 1017 -24.32 -55.12 -57.95
C LYS A 1017 -23.19 -56.12 -57.71
N ASN A 1018 -23.53 -57.31 -57.24
CA ASN A 1018 -22.57 -58.36 -56.92
C ASN A 1018 -21.49 -57.85 -55.95
N ALA A 1019 -20.22 -57.87 -56.37
CA ALA A 1019 -19.08 -57.39 -55.60
C ALA A 1019 -18.86 -55.87 -55.65
N ALA A 1020 -19.59 -55.12 -56.48
CA ALA A 1020 -19.30 -53.70 -56.72
C ALA A 1020 -20.28 -52.78 -55.97
N ASP A 1021 -19.72 -51.87 -55.16
CA ASP A 1021 -20.41 -50.76 -54.49
C ASP A 1021 -19.91 -49.44 -55.08
N ALA A 1022 -20.81 -48.51 -55.36
CA ALA A 1022 -20.42 -47.15 -55.75
C ALA A 1022 -21.39 -46.11 -55.22
N PHE A 1023 -20.91 -44.89 -55.01
CA PHE A 1023 -21.78 -43.75 -54.76
C PHE A 1023 -21.27 -42.47 -55.37
N ILE A 1024 -22.21 -41.57 -55.62
CA ILE A 1024 -21.95 -40.20 -56.06
C ILE A 1024 -22.88 -39.25 -55.32
N TYR A 1025 -22.40 -38.06 -54.99
CA TYR A 1025 -23.18 -36.98 -54.41
C TYR A 1025 -22.81 -35.65 -55.03
N ALA A 1026 -23.74 -34.71 -54.95
CA ALA A 1026 -23.53 -33.31 -55.29
C ALA A 1026 -24.26 -32.42 -54.28
N ASP A 1027 -23.61 -31.37 -53.81
CA ASP A 1027 -24.17 -30.44 -52.83
C ASP A 1027 -23.80 -28.98 -53.10
N TYR A 1028 -24.65 -28.10 -52.55
CA TYR A 1028 -24.46 -26.66 -52.53
C TYR A 1028 -24.42 -26.18 -51.08
N GLY A 1029 -23.40 -25.39 -50.75
CA GLY A 1029 -23.15 -24.87 -49.40
C GLY A 1029 -23.20 -23.34 -49.31
N TRP A 1030 -23.81 -22.83 -48.24
CA TRP A 1030 -23.72 -21.44 -47.81
C TRP A 1030 -22.85 -21.34 -46.56
N VAL A 1031 -21.77 -20.58 -46.65
CA VAL A 1031 -20.78 -20.45 -45.59
C VAL A 1031 -20.77 -19.02 -45.08
N ARG A 1032 -20.99 -18.82 -43.79
CA ARG A 1032 -20.86 -17.52 -43.12
C ARG A 1032 -19.64 -17.53 -42.22
N ASN A 1033 -18.85 -16.48 -42.30
CA ASN A 1033 -17.56 -16.37 -41.64
C ASN A 1033 -17.54 -15.15 -40.73
N LYS A 1034 -17.07 -15.32 -39.49
CA LYS A 1034 -16.68 -14.22 -38.58
C LYS A 1034 -15.20 -14.37 -38.26
N LEU A 1035 -14.42 -13.32 -38.49
CA LEU A 1035 -12.99 -13.25 -38.22
C LEU A 1035 -12.72 -12.17 -37.16
N HIS A 1036 -11.75 -12.44 -36.29
CA HIS A 1036 -11.18 -11.50 -35.36
C HIS A 1036 -9.65 -11.59 -35.39
N ARG A 1037 -8.98 -10.44 -35.35
CA ARG A 1037 -7.52 -10.31 -35.32
C ARG A 1037 -7.10 -9.33 -34.24
N GLY A 1038 -6.23 -9.76 -33.34
CA GLY A 1038 -5.68 -8.92 -32.28
C GLY A 1038 -4.36 -8.29 -32.67
N ILE A 1039 -4.19 -7.00 -32.40
CA ILE A 1039 -2.92 -6.28 -32.49
C ILE A 1039 -2.57 -5.80 -31.08
N GLY A 1040 -2.20 -6.76 -30.24
CA GLY A 1040 -2.03 -6.59 -28.80
C GLY A 1040 -1.04 -5.50 -28.43
N MET A 1041 0.06 -5.36 -29.16
CA MET A 1041 1.09 -4.34 -28.88
C MET A 1041 0.58 -2.90 -29.09
N LEU A 1042 -0.50 -2.73 -29.84
CA LEU A 1042 -1.15 -1.43 -30.04
C LEU A 1042 -2.45 -1.29 -29.24
N GLY A 1043 -2.87 -2.33 -28.51
CA GLY A 1043 -4.17 -2.37 -27.83
C GLY A 1043 -5.37 -2.36 -28.80
N LEU A 1044 -5.19 -2.82 -30.04
CA LEU A 1044 -6.22 -2.77 -31.09
C LEU A 1044 -6.77 -4.16 -31.43
N GLY A 1045 -7.98 -4.19 -31.97
CA GLY A 1045 -8.62 -5.40 -32.48
C GLY A 1045 -9.42 -5.13 -33.75
N ALA A 1046 -9.29 -6.02 -34.73
CA ALA A 1046 -9.97 -5.96 -36.01
C ALA A 1046 -11.00 -7.11 -36.13
N GLU A 1047 -12.19 -6.83 -36.67
CA GLU A 1047 -13.23 -7.83 -36.94
C GLU A 1047 -13.74 -7.74 -38.39
N ALA A 1048 -14.07 -8.89 -38.98
CA ALA A 1048 -14.75 -8.98 -40.26
C ALA A 1048 -15.86 -10.04 -40.27
N LYS A 1049 -16.94 -9.76 -41.01
CA LYS A 1049 -18.02 -10.71 -41.29
C LYS A 1049 -18.25 -10.79 -42.80
N TYR A 1050 -18.24 -12.00 -43.35
CA TYR A 1050 -18.39 -12.21 -44.79
C TYR A 1050 -18.96 -13.58 -45.12
N ASN A 1051 -19.36 -13.76 -46.38
CA ASN A 1051 -20.02 -14.97 -46.85
C ASN A 1051 -19.21 -15.63 -47.98
N ALA A 1052 -19.39 -16.94 -48.14
CA ALA A 1052 -18.90 -17.73 -49.24
C ALA A 1052 -19.94 -18.77 -49.66
N ASN A 1053 -19.85 -19.24 -50.90
CA ASN A 1053 -20.68 -20.33 -51.43
C ASN A 1053 -19.78 -21.47 -51.90
N LEU A 1054 -20.28 -22.71 -51.77
CA LEU A 1054 -19.57 -23.94 -52.09
C LEU A 1054 -20.41 -24.80 -53.04
N ILE A 1055 -19.79 -25.41 -54.03
CA ILE A 1055 -20.35 -26.51 -54.81
C ILE A 1055 -19.40 -27.69 -54.64
N GLU A 1056 -19.91 -28.84 -54.23
CA GLU A 1056 -19.10 -30.05 -54.07
C GLU A 1056 -19.73 -31.22 -54.82
N ILE A 1057 -18.89 -32.02 -55.46
CA ILE A 1057 -19.23 -33.29 -56.10
C ILE A 1057 -18.23 -34.32 -55.62
N GLY A 1058 -18.71 -35.45 -55.12
CA GLY A 1058 -17.81 -36.52 -54.70
C GLY A 1058 -18.41 -37.89 -54.90
N GLY A 1059 -17.57 -38.90 -54.82
CA GLY A 1059 -17.99 -40.28 -54.98
C GLY A 1059 -16.90 -41.28 -54.60
N GLU A 1060 -17.31 -42.53 -54.41
CA GLU A 1060 -16.43 -43.65 -54.11
C GLU A 1060 -16.88 -44.87 -54.90
N TYR A 1061 -15.92 -45.66 -55.36
CA TYR A 1061 -16.11 -47.00 -55.91
C TYR A 1061 -15.35 -47.99 -55.03
N LYS A 1062 -15.98 -49.11 -54.69
CA LYS A 1062 -15.44 -50.16 -53.83
C LYS A 1062 -15.77 -51.52 -54.43
N TYR A 1063 -14.82 -52.45 -54.35
CA TYR A 1063 -14.99 -53.81 -54.84
C TYR A 1063 -14.71 -54.83 -53.75
N ASP A 1064 -15.67 -55.68 -53.43
CA ASP A 1064 -15.60 -56.68 -52.38
C ASP A 1064 -15.06 -58.01 -52.89
N LEU A 1065 -13.86 -58.39 -52.43
CA LEU A 1065 -13.15 -59.60 -52.88
C LEU A 1065 -13.81 -60.90 -52.39
N HIS A 1066 -14.74 -60.82 -51.42
CA HIS A 1066 -15.37 -61.97 -50.77
C HIS A 1066 -16.90 -62.02 -50.99
N ALA A 1067 -17.42 -61.24 -51.94
CA ALA A 1067 -18.86 -61.15 -52.20
C ALA A 1067 -19.52 -62.48 -52.61
N SER A 1068 -18.77 -63.46 -53.12
CA SER A 1068 -19.27 -64.74 -53.63
C SER A 1068 -18.86 -65.98 -52.81
N ASP A 1069 -18.02 -65.83 -51.78
CA ASP A 1069 -17.44 -66.97 -51.04
C ASP A 1069 -17.99 -67.14 -49.61
N GLY A 1070 -18.90 -66.25 -49.17
CA GLY A 1070 -19.64 -66.38 -47.91
C GLY A 1070 -18.80 -66.21 -46.64
N LYS A 1071 -17.58 -65.65 -46.74
CA LYS A 1071 -16.73 -65.42 -45.57
C LYS A 1071 -17.28 -64.29 -44.70
N ILE A 1072 -17.17 -64.44 -43.38
CA ILE A 1072 -17.59 -63.39 -42.43
C ILE A 1072 -16.71 -62.13 -42.43
N TRP A 1073 -15.48 -62.23 -42.97
CA TRP A 1073 -14.54 -61.13 -43.12
C TRP A 1073 -14.40 -60.78 -44.60
N HIS A 1074 -14.64 -59.52 -44.92
CA HIS A 1074 -14.58 -58.96 -46.25
C HIS A 1074 -13.43 -57.97 -46.37
N VAL A 1075 -12.71 -58.06 -47.49
CA VAL A 1075 -11.60 -57.18 -47.83
C VAL A 1075 -12.00 -56.45 -49.11
N SER A 1076 -12.06 -55.13 -49.07
CA SER A 1076 -12.54 -54.35 -50.20
C SER A 1076 -11.61 -53.18 -50.52
N PRO A 1077 -10.83 -53.24 -51.63
CA PRO A 1077 -10.20 -52.05 -52.16
C PRO A 1077 -11.25 -51.01 -52.58
N TYR A 1078 -10.95 -49.75 -52.32
CA TYR A 1078 -11.79 -48.64 -52.72
C TYR A 1078 -10.98 -47.47 -53.29
N ALA A 1079 -11.63 -46.70 -54.17
CA ALA A 1079 -11.12 -45.48 -54.75
C ALA A 1079 -12.19 -44.38 -54.65
N GLY A 1080 -11.81 -43.20 -54.19
CA GLY A 1080 -12.70 -42.05 -54.02
C GLY A 1080 -12.19 -40.80 -54.72
N LEU A 1081 -13.10 -39.89 -55.05
CA LEU A 1081 -12.81 -38.59 -55.63
C LEU A 1081 -13.69 -37.52 -54.98
N GLN A 1082 -13.12 -36.35 -54.71
CA GLN A 1082 -13.80 -35.15 -54.25
C GLN A 1082 -13.40 -33.98 -55.13
N PHE A 1083 -14.38 -33.27 -55.66
CA PHE A 1083 -14.24 -32.02 -56.40
C PHE A 1083 -15.05 -30.95 -55.67
N SER A 1084 -14.45 -29.79 -55.40
CA SER A 1084 -15.11 -28.69 -54.74
C SER A 1084 -14.73 -27.36 -55.37
N TRP A 1085 -15.72 -26.54 -55.67
CA TRP A 1085 -15.54 -25.16 -56.12
C TRP A 1085 -16.15 -24.21 -55.09
N MET A 1086 -15.34 -23.31 -54.54
CA MET A 1086 -15.76 -22.33 -53.54
C MET A 1086 -15.56 -20.92 -54.05
N LYS A 1087 -16.56 -20.06 -53.85
CA LYS A 1087 -16.50 -18.62 -54.13
C LYS A 1087 -16.67 -17.84 -52.82
N GLN A 1088 -15.63 -17.15 -52.39
CA GLN A 1088 -15.63 -16.28 -51.22
C GLN A 1088 -15.79 -14.81 -51.64
N ASN A 1089 -16.68 -14.08 -50.95
CA ASN A 1089 -16.86 -12.64 -51.18
C ASN A 1089 -15.68 -11.84 -50.61
N ALA A 1090 -15.41 -10.67 -51.20
CA ALA A 1090 -14.50 -9.69 -50.63
C ALA A 1090 -15.02 -9.19 -49.27
N TYR A 1091 -14.10 -8.78 -48.39
CA TYR A 1091 -14.46 -8.24 -47.08
C TYR A 1091 -13.47 -7.19 -46.60
N LYS A 1092 -13.92 -6.39 -45.64
CA LYS A 1092 -13.14 -5.35 -44.98
C LYS A 1092 -13.23 -5.55 -43.47
N GLU A 1093 -12.09 -5.46 -42.81
CA GLU A 1093 -12.00 -5.43 -41.35
C GLU A 1093 -12.41 -4.06 -40.79
N ASN A 1094 -12.91 -4.05 -39.55
CA ASN A 1094 -13.22 -2.83 -38.81
C ASN A 1094 -12.69 -2.95 -37.38
N GLY A 1095 -12.35 -1.82 -36.74
CA GLY A 1095 -11.95 -1.74 -35.32
C GLY A 1095 -10.48 -1.37 -35.08
N ALA A 1096 -9.58 -1.62 -36.03
CA ALA A 1096 -8.15 -1.32 -35.90
C ALA A 1096 -7.68 -0.08 -36.69
N GLY A 1097 -8.60 0.84 -37.02
CA GLY A 1097 -8.26 2.09 -37.71
C GLY A 1097 -7.54 1.88 -39.06
N ILE A 1098 -6.43 2.58 -39.27
CA ILE A 1098 -5.60 2.48 -40.48
C ILE A 1098 -4.94 1.10 -40.68
N PHE A 1099 -4.91 0.26 -39.63
CA PHE A 1099 -4.37 -1.10 -39.67
C PHE A 1099 -5.39 -2.17 -40.07
N ASN A 1100 -6.63 -1.79 -40.42
CA ASN A 1100 -7.62 -2.71 -40.96
C ASN A 1100 -7.18 -3.24 -42.34
N GLN A 1101 -7.46 -4.51 -42.62
CA GLN A 1101 -7.21 -5.14 -43.91
C GLN A 1101 -8.47 -5.13 -44.81
N HIS A 1102 -8.25 -4.96 -46.11
CA HIS A 1102 -9.22 -5.21 -47.18
C HIS A 1102 -8.79 -6.46 -47.92
N VAL A 1103 -9.69 -7.43 -48.00
CA VAL A 1103 -9.41 -8.75 -48.57
C VAL A 1103 -10.27 -8.96 -49.79
N ALA A 1104 -9.61 -9.24 -50.92
CA ALA A 1104 -10.30 -9.49 -52.18
C ALA A 1104 -11.11 -10.78 -52.12
N GLY A 1105 -12.20 -10.83 -52.88
CA GLY A 1105 -12.93 -12.08 -53.10
C GLY A 1105 -12.10 -13.04 -53.95
N MET A 1106 -12.30 -14.35 -53.76
CA MET A 1106 -11.58 -15.36 -54.52
C MET A 1106 -12.47 -16.54 -54.91
N ASN A 1107 -12.03 -17.30 -55.91
CA ASN A 1107 -12.57 -18.61 -56.24
C ASN A 1107 -11.46 -19.65 -56.04
N ASN A 1108 -11.75 -20.76 -55.37
CA ASN A 1108 -10.80 -21.87 -55.20
C ASN A 1108 -11.42 -23.20 -55.67
N THR A 1109 -10.65 -23.96 -56.45
CA THR A 1109 -11.07 -25.29 -56.95
C THR A 1109 -10.21 -26.36 -56.31
N TYR A 1110 -10.81 -27.16 -55.43
CA TYR A 1110 -10.17 -28.26 -54.72
C TYR A 1110 -10.49 -29.60 -55.38
N VAL A 1111 -9.47 -30.43 -55.61
CA VAL A 1111 -9.61 -31.78 -56.17
C VAL A 1111 -8.77 -32.74 -55.36
N ALA A 1112 -9.38 -33.80 -54.83
CA ALA A 1112 -8.67 -34.83 -54.08
C ALA A 1112 -9.12 -36.24 -54.45
N GLY A 1113 -8.16 -37.14 -54.56
CA GLY A 1113 -8.39 -38.58 -54.72
C GLY A 1113 -8.08 -39.33 -53.44
N GLN A 1114 -8.74 -40.48 -53.26
CA GLN A 1114 -8.55 -41.36 -52.12
C GLN A 1114 -8.39 -42.80 -52.62
N LEU A 1115 -7.46 -43.54 -52.04
CA LEU A 1115 -7.30 -44.98 -52.30
C LEU A 1115 -7.09 -45.70 -50.98
N GLY A 1116 -7.66 -46.90 -50.83
CA GLY A 1116 -7.47 -47.66 -49.60
C GLY A 1116 -8.09 -49.04 -49.62
N LEU A 1117 -8.05 -49.68 -48.45
CA LEU A 1117 -8.61 -51.00 -48.16
C LEU A 1117 -9.58 -50.88 -46.98
N GLU A 1118 -10.75 -51.49 -47.13
CA GLU A 1118 -11.73 -51.72 -46.06
C GLU A 1118 -11.64 -53.17 -45.61
N LEU A 1119 -11.55 -53.39 -44.30
CA LEU A 1119 -11.68 -54.69 -43.65
C LEU A 1119 -12.97 -54.67 -42.83
N LYS A 1120 -13.98 -55.42 -43.27
CA LYS A 1120 -15.31 -55.42 -42.67
C LYS A 1120 -15.67 -56.81 -42.16
N ARG A 1121 -16.23 -56.90 -40.96
CA ARG A 1121 -16.79 -58.14 -40.40
C ARG A 1121 -18.29 -58.03 -40.25
N TYR A 1122 -19.02 -59.00 -40.81
CA TYR A 1122 -20.47 -59.12 -40.63
C TYR A 1122 -20.82 -59.89 -39.35
N LEU A 1123 -21.88 -59.46 -38.67
CA LEU A 1123 -22.44 -60.05 -37.46
C LEU A 1123 -23.94 -60.31 -37.65
N GLN A 1124 -24.54 -61.17 -36.81
CA GLN A 1124 -25.97 -61.50 -36.87
C GLN A 1124 -26.91 -60.28 -36.79
N ARG A 1125 -26.51 -59.21 -36.09
CA ARG A 1125 -27.30 -57.97 -35.90
C ARG A 1125 -26.47 -56.71 -36.14
N GLY A 1126 -25.56 -56.73 -37.11
CA GLY A 1126 -24.72 -55.57 -37.38
C GLY A 1126 -23.43 -55.89 -38.11
N ASN A 1127 -22.49 -54.95 -38.08
CA ASN A 1127 -21.16 -55.13 -38.62
C ASN A 1127 -20.20 -54.10 -38.01
N TYR A 1128 -18.92 -54.40 -38.04
CA TYR A 1128 -17.88 -53.43 -37.72
C TYR A 1128 -16.75 -53.54 -38.73
N GLY A 1129 -16.01 -52.46 -38.90
CA GLY A 1129 -14.93 -52.44 -39.88
C GLY A 1129 -13.88 -51.41 -39.57
N LEU A 1130 -12.76 -51.54 -40.26
CA LEU A 1130 -11.70 -50.56 -40.27
C LEU A 1130 -11.31 -50.24 -41.70
N ARG A 1131 -10.83 -49.01 -41.94
CA ARG A 1131 -10.29 -48.55 -43.22
C ARG A 1131 -8.88 -48.03 -43.03
N LEU A 1132 -8.02 -48.37 -43.98
CA LEU A 1132 -6.67 -47.85 -44.13
C LEU A 1132 -6.54 -47.29 -45.54
N GLY A 1133 -6.08 -46.05 -45.68
CA GLY A 1133 -5.93 -45.45 -46.99
C GLY A 1133 -5.06 -44.21 -47.03
N VAL A 1134 -4.93 -43.65 -48.23
CA VAL A 1134 -4.24 -42.40 -48.51
C VAL A 1134 -5.18 -41.49 -49.27
N LYS A 1135 -5.31 -40.24 -48.84
CA LYS A 1135 -5.97 -39.15 -49.57
C LYS A 1135 -4.90 -38.21 -50.10
N HIS A 1136 -5.01 -37.80 -51.35
CA HIS A 1136 -4.11 -36.85 -51.97
C HIS A 1136 -4.89 -35.73 -52.68
N ALA A 1137 -4.59 -34.49 -52.33
CA ALA A 1137 -5.12 -33.29 -52.97
C ALA A 1137 -4.26 -32.90 -54.18
N PHE A 1138 -4.83 -33.03 -55.38
CA PHE A 1138 -4.17 -32.71 -56.65
C PHE A 1138 -4.21 -31.21 -56.96
N ALA A 1139 -5.24 -30.49 -56.49
CA ALA A 1139 -5.42 -29.07 -56.71
C ALA A 1139 -6.17 -28.39 -55.55
N GLY A 1140 -5.96 -27.08 -55.38
CA GLY A 1140 -6.72 -26.23 -54.45
C GLY A 1140 -6.43 -26.41 -52.96
N ALA A 1141 -5.44 -27.23 -52.58
CA ALA A 1141 -5.04 -27.41 -51.17
C ALA A 1141 -4.42 -26.15 -50.54
N ASP A 1142 -3.93 -25.22 -51.37
CA ASP A 1142 -3.19 -24.04 -50.95
C ASP A 1142 -3.88 -22.74 -51.43
N PRO A 1143 -5.03 -22.33 -50.87
CA PRO A 1143 -5.72 -21.12 -51.29
C PRO A 1143 -4.87 -19.87 -51.06
N GLU A 1144 -4.97 -18.94 -52.00
CA GLU A 1144 -4.20 -17.69 -52.03
C GLU A 1144 -5.18 -16.50 -52.04
N LEU A 1145 -5.05 -15.63 -51.04
CA LEU A 1145 -5.90 -14.45 -50.85
C LEU A 1145 -5.08 -13.17 -50.95
N SER A 1146 -5.62 -12.18 -51.65
CA SER A 1146 -5.00 -10.86 -51.80
C SER A 1146 -5.52 -9.88 -50.75
N PHE A 1147 -4.59 -9.23 -50.06
CA PHE A 1147 -4.81 -8.31 -48.96
C PHE A 1147 -4.28 -6.91 -49.31
N ARG A 1148 -4.93 -5.89 -48.77
CA ARG A 1148 -4.50 -4.48 -48.77
C ARG A 1148 -4.76 -3.88 -47.40
N TYR A 1149 -4.06 -2.81 -47.04
CA TYR A 1149 -4.32 -2.09 -45.79
C TYR A 1149 -5.19 -0.86 -46.07
N GLU A 1150 -6.08 -0.50 -45.13
CA GLU A 1150 -7.03 0.63 -45.23
C GLU A 1150 -6.38 1.93 -45.74
N GLY A 1151 -5.18 2.23 -45.27
CA GLY A 1151 -4.45 3.47 -45.60
C GLY A 1151 -3.52 3.40 -46.81
N TYR A 1152 -3.42 2.26 -47.50
CA TYR A 1152 -2.39 2.05 -48.53
C TYR A 1152 -2.91 1.26 -49.74
N ASP A 1153 -3.35 1.99 -50.77
CA ASP A 1153 -3.80 1.44 -52.06
C ASP A 1153 -2.64 1.05 -53.00
N GLY A 1154 -1.39 1.33 -52.62
CA GLY A 1154 -0.22 1.27 -53.50
C GLY A 1154 0.33 -0.14 -53.78
N LYS A 1155 0.10 -1.11 -52.89
CA LYS A 1155 0.44 -2.53 -53.11
C LYS A 1155 -0.58 -3.45 -52.44
N SER A 1156 -0.93 -4.52 -53.13
CA SER A 1156 -1.58 -5.69 -52.52
C SER A 1156 -0.55 -6.78 -52.28
N TYR A 1157 -0.64 -7.47 -51.15
CA TYR A 1157 0.16 -8.65 -50.85
C TYR A 1157 -0.72 -9.89 -50.86
N THR A 1158 -0.12 -11.06 -50.95
CA THR A 1158 -0.86 -12.31 -51.05
C THR A 1158 -0.44 -13.28 -49.97
N LEU A 1159 -1.40 -13.70 -49.13
CA LEU A 1159 -1.17 -14.76 -48.17
C LEU A 1159 -1.66 -16.08 -48.77
N ARG A 1160 -0.75 -17.04 -48.84
CA ARG A 1160 -1.03 -18.40 -49.28
C ARG A 1160 -1.03 -19.33 -48.07
N ASN A 1161 -2.07 -20.12 -47.93
CA ASN A 1161 -2.05 -21.22 -46.98
C ASN A 1161 -1.33 -22.40 -47.62
N SER A 1162 -0.29 -22.97 -47.00
CA SER A 1162 0.32 -24.21 -47.50
C SER A 1162 -0.05 -25.37 -46.59
N GLN A 1163 -1.08 -26.14 -46.95
CA GLN A 1163 -1.47 -27.34 -46.19
C GLN A 1163 -0.82 -28.60 -46.76
N ASP A 1164 -0.82 -29.70 -46.01
CA ASP A 1164 -0.31 -30.95 -46.56
C ASP A 1164 -1.25 -31.44 -47.65
N LYS A 1165 -0.68 -31.97 -48.73
CA LYS A 1165 -1.45 -32.49 -49.86
C LYS A 1165 -1.78 -33.96 -49.69
N THR A 1166 -0.97 -34.71 -48.95
CA THR A 1166 -1.14 -36.15 -48.76
C THR A 1166 -1.43 -36.44 -47.31
N HIS A 1167 -2.52 -37.16 -47.05
CA HIS A 1167 -2.92 -37.58 -45.72
C HIS A 1167 -3.09 -39.09 -45.65
N PHE A 1168 -2.58 -39.69 -44.58
CA PHE A 1168 -2.94 -41.04 -44.18
C PHE A 1168 -4.34 -41.04 -43.56
N LEU A 1169 -5.15 -42.04 -43.91
CA LEU A 1169 -6.50 -42.21 -43.42
C LEU A 1169 -6.60 -43.50 -42.62
N PHE A 1170 -7.13 -43.38 -41.40
CA PHE A 1170 -7.54 -44.48 -40.56
C PHE A 1170 -8.97 -44.24 -40.09
N SER A 1171 -9.87 -45.21 -40.28
CA SER A 1171 -11.23 -45.15 -39.72
C SER A 1171 -11.55 -46.47 -39.04
N LEU A 1172 -12.24 -46.40 -37.91
CA LEU A 1172 -12.84 -47.52 -37.20
C LEU A 1172 -14.32 -47.22 -37.02
N TRP A 1173 -15.18 -48.19 -37.34
CA TRP A 1173 -16.61 -47.98 -37.27
C TRP A 1173 -17.36 -49.26 -36.92
N GLY A 1174 -18.57 -49.09 -36.40
CA GLY A 1174 -19.47 -50.18 -36.06
C GLY A 1174 -20.93 -49.76 -36.15
N GLU A 1175 -21.78 -50.72 -36.46
CA GLU A 1175 -23.22 -50.56 -36.55
C GLU A 1175 -23.94 -51.77 -35.94
N THR A 1176 -25.05 -51.50 -35.26
CA THR A 1176 -25.93 -52.54 -34.72
C THR A 1176 -27.40 -52.18 -34.89
N GLU A 1177 -28.21 -53.19 -35.17
CA GLU A 1177 -29.66 -53.09 -35.07
C GLU A 1177 -30.08 -53.35 -33.63
N PHE A 1178 -30.53 -52.31 -32.93
CA PHE A 1178 -30.92 -52.42 -31.52
C PHE A 1178 -32.42 -52.69 -31.34
N VAL A 1179 -33.26 -52.29 -32.31
CA VAL A 1179 -34.69 -52.62 -32.42
C VAL A 1179 -35.02 -52.83 -33.90
N LYS A 1180 -36.01 -53.65 -34.25
CA LYS A 1180 -36.39 -53.92 -35.64
C LYS A 1180 -36.60 -52.62 -36.43
N GLY A 1181 -35.77 -52.42 -37.45
CA GLY A 1181 -35.74 -51.24 -38.32
C GLY A 1181 -35.06 -50.01 -37.71
N TRP A 1182 -34.48 -50.08 -36.52
CA TRP A 1182 -33.71 -48.99 -35.92
C TRP A 1182 -32.26 -49.40 -35.69
N PHE A 1183 -31.35 -48.57 -36.15
CA PHE A 1183 -29.92 -48.83 -36.06
C PHE A 1183 -29.18 -47.65 -35.45
N LEU A 1184 -28.12 -48.00 -34.74
CA LEU A 1184 -27.14 -47.08 -34.19
C LEU A 1184 -25.78 -47.42 -34.82
N SER A 1185 -25.10 -46.42 -35.34
CA SER A 1185 -23.73 -46.55 -35.83
C SER A 1185 -22.82 -45.49 -35.23
N GLY A 1186 -21.56 -45.86 -35.06
CA GLY A 1186 -20.49 -44.99 -34.58
C GLY A 1186 -19.26 -45.13 -35.47
N GLU A 1187 -18.59 -44.01 -35.75
CA GLU A 1187 -17.34 -43.96 -36.49
C GLU A 1187 -16.35 -43.04 -35.78
N ALA A 1188 -15.09 -43.46 -35.70
CA ALA A 1188 -13.96 -42.62 -35.36
C ALA A 1188 -12.95 -42.65 -36.51
N GLN A 1189 -12.50 -41.48 -36.96
CA GLN A 1189 -11.59 -41.34 -38.09
C GLN A 1189 -10.43 -40.39 -37.74
N LEU A 1190 -9.24 -40.77 -38.18
CA LEU A 1190 -8.03 -39.95 -38.21
C LEU A 1190 -7.62 -39.73 -39.67
N GLN A 1191 -7.43 -38.47 -40.04
CA GLN A 1191 -6.72 -38.06 -41.24
C GLN A 1191 -5.44 -37.33 -40.79
N LYS A 1192 -4.26 -37.82 -41.17
CA LYS A 1192 -2.97 -37.29 -40.70
C LYS A 1192 -2.03 -36.96 -41.86
N GLY A 1193 -1.63 -35.70 -41.97
CA GLY A 1193 -0.53 -35.24 -42.82
C GLY A 1193 0.78 -35.20 -42.04
N ALA A 1194 1.83 -34.65 -42.65
CA ALA A 1194 3.11 -34.44 -41.98
C ALA A 1194 3.00 -33.41 -40.84
N HIS A 1195 2.27 -32.33 -41.07
CA HIS A 1195 2.12 -31.14 -40.23
C HIS A 1195 0.68 -30.91 -39.76
N ASP A 1196 -0.32 -31.39 -40.49
CA ASP A 1196 -1.73 -31.24 -40.13
C ASP A 1196 -2.37 -32.55 -39.64
N LYS A 1197 -3.55 -32.46 -39.01
CA LYS A 1197 -4.38 -33.60 -38.63
C LYS A 1197 -5.86 -33.21 -38.50
N ASP A 1198 -6.77 -34.12 -38.84
CA ASP A 1198 -8.20 -34.08 -38.50
C ASP A 1198 -8.58 -35.38 -37.80
N ILE A 1199 -9.14 -35.25 -36.60
CA ILE A 1199 -9.72 -36.35 -35.84
C ILE A 1199 -11.21 -36.08 -35.76
N SER A 1200 -12.01 -37.07 -36.12
CA SER A 1200 -13.46 -36.96 -36.01
C SER A 1200 -14.07 -38.17 -35.35
N ALA A 1201 -15.16 -37.92 -34.65
CA ALA A 1201 -16.03 -38.93 -34.08
C ALA A 1201 -17.47 -38.60 -34.46
N SER A 1202 -18.25 -39.63 -34.78
CA SER A 1202 -19.64 -39.44 -35.15
C SER A 1202 -20.54 -40.57 -34.67
N VAL A 1203 -21.79 -40.21 -34.43
CA VAL A 1203 -22.86 -41.14 -34.08
C VAL A 1203 -24.02 -40.89 -35.04
N GLN A 1204 -24.51 -41.94 -35.68
CA GLN A 1204 -25.66 -41.89 -36.57
C GLN A 1204 -26.78 -42.78 -36.06
N PHE A 1205 -27.99 -42.25 -36.17
CA PHE A 1205 -29.24 -42.91 -35.85
C PHE A 1205 -30.05 -43.02 -37.14
N LYS A 1206 -30.54 -44.22 -37.45
CA LYS A 1206 -31.34 -44.44 -38.67
C LYS A 1206 -32.56 -45.30 -38.42
N ARG A 1207 -33.63 -44.94 -39.13
CA ARG A 1207 -34.88 -45.69 -39.25
C ARG A 1207 -34.98 -46.27 -40.65
N VAL A 1208 -35.21 -47.57 -40.69
CA VAL A 1208 -35.46 -48.39 -41.86
C VAL A 1208 -36.89 -48.89 -41.81
N TRP A 1209 -37.62 -48.72 -42.92
CA TRP A 1209 -38.98 -49.22 -43.09
C TRP A 1209 -39.04 -50.39 -44.05
#